data_AF-A0AAF0DB28-F1
#
_entry.id   AF-A0AAF0DB28-F1
#
_cell.length_a   1.000
_cell.length_b   1.000
_cell.length_c   1.000
_cell.angle_alpha   90.00
_cell.angle_beta   90.00
_cell.angle_gamma   90.00
#
_symmetry.space_group_name_H-M   'P 1'
#
loop_
_entity.id
_entity.type
_entity.pdbx_description
1 polymer ?
#
loop_
_entity_poly.entity_id
_entity_poly.type
_entity_poly.pdbx_seq_one_letter_code
_entity_poly.pdbx_strand_id
1 'polypeptide(L)'
;MSSGTTACQPSRPRSVPMASFERETDEKQEVQEIKNELDFVQWYDAAGVDLLEATYEKYQSYLDELELSTSHLDSLLRDSSSTLDLLSSLSRSFKAVETQTTAFQQQCEGLLSAEQRRSGLADDIQDNLQYYDYLDPASRKLNAPGAGNSVRRKDFSDMLRRLDECLDYMQAHPEQKEAETYRARYRLLLTRALTLIRGHFVSTLREISSGVSRRIADRQLNDTTMSALLYAKFRVGAAEMKDVGLEIQKRAVPPLDPEQGAEAEYQSLLNELHTNFSATRGKLIIPLVRKRLNDIANAPSTSKDLVAFARASISYIRGICLDEFDLWGQWFHGQQSLYEFLESVCEPVYDHLRPRIIHETKLVKLCQLCTLLQTRYLLDPEEEGEYPNPNQLDFSTLILPALEDAQTRLVFRAQAILRDDIERFKPKAEDLDYPARNQRVPLPAAENKVPAVSGRKHSYTEATSPLPKMPMIVDEELDSPGEKDSRWDFDSRSVFEGWYPTLRKAVWLLSRIYRLVNSTVFDDLAHQIVHQTNLSLHQASAQIATKSSPADAQLFLIKHLLILKQQIVAFDIEFVSPEVSFDFSGVSNTFWELRERGGLFNPRNLVRLLGNGLLPRVVENMLDAKVELDGRLRTVINDFTNSAAVKMTAPLPSKVTPASVSKVRSAIGNMRQTIEKEVPELRKLLVSYIDDTRTRETLVAAVHDHVVQRYEDFFEAYTAVVAGGDRALRKRAGKERADEVWDVETFTDWSEGVFRVGIVQMEGSEGEVEDSDDVDDGRSTGSI
;
A
#
# COMPACT_ATOMS: atom_id res chain seq x y z
N MET A 1 2.78 -81.72 19.30
CA MET A 1 2.73 -82.79 20.31
C MET A 1 3.25 -84.07 19.66
N SER A 2 4.14 -84.74 20.37
CA SER A 2 4.93 -85.90 19.95
C SER A 2 4.08 -87.17 19.82
N SER A 3 4.74 -88.23 19.36
CA SER A 3 4.46 -89.67 19.52
C SER A 3 3.46 -90.28 18.53
N GLY A 4 3.71 -91.44 17.93
CA GLY A 4 4.72 -92.46 18.19
C GLY A 4 4.09 -93.79 17.79
N THR A 5 4.57 -94.40 16.70
CA THR A 5 3.97 -95.63 16.16
C THR A 5 4.73 -96.83 16.69
N THR A 6 4.17 -97.49 17.71
CA THR A 6 4.63 -98.78 18.24
C THR A 6 4.10 -99.91 17.35
N ALA A 7 5.00 -100.64 16.70
CA ALA A 7 4.69 -101.88 15.99
C ALA A 7 4.64 -103.05 16.99
N CYS A 8 3.53 -103.79 17.02
CA CYS A 8 3.38 -105.03 17.77
C CYS A 8 3.32 -106.21 16.77
N GLN A 9 4.19 -107.20 16.97
CA GLN A 9 4.29 -108.41 16.15
C GLN A 9 3.16 -109.41 16.45
N PRO A 10 2.70 -110.20 15.45
CA PRO A 10 1.74 -111.27 15.68
C PRO A 10 2.42 -112.60 16.06
N SER A 11 1.82 -113.27 17.05
CA SER A 11 2.10 -114.63 17.49
C SER A 11 1.83 -115.68 16.40
N ARG A 12 2.77 -116.61 16.18
CA ARG A 12 2.57 -117.81 15.34
C ARG A 12 2.12 -119.02 16.19
N PRO A 13 1.33 -119.94 15.60
CA PRO A 13 0.60 -120.98 16.32
C PRO A 13 1.39 -122.28 16.53
N ARG A 14 0.94 -123.06 17.51
CA ARG A 14 1.41 -124.42 17.87
C ARG A 14 1.16 -125.41 16.73
N SER A 15 2.19 -126.17 16.39
CA SER A 15 2.12 -127.40 15.59
C SER A 15 1.78 -128.60 16.48
N VAL A 16 0.80 -129.39 16.07
CA VAL A 16 0.51 -130.74 16.56
C VAL A 16 1.04 -131.74 15.53
N PRO A 17 1.54 -132.91 15.96
CA PRO A 17 1.19 -134.16 15.29
C PRO A 17 0.59 -135.12 16.33
N MET A 18 -0.69 -135.49 16.20
CA MET A 18 -1.21 -136.63 15.44
C MET A 18 -0.63 -137.96 15.95
N ALA A 19 -1.49 -138.65 16.72
CA ALA A 19 -1.48 -140.08 16.96
C ALA A 19 -1.50 -140.82 15.62
N SER A 20 -1.16 -142.10 15.50
CA SER A 20 -1.35 -143.24 16.41
C SER A 20 -0.49 -144.38 15.84
N PHE A 21 -0.27 -145.46 16.60
CA PHE A 21 -0.74 -146.79 16.19
C PHE A 21 -0.46 -147.78 17.33
N GLU A 22 -1.58 -148.31 17.79
CA GLU A 22 -1.91 -149.39 18.71
C GLU A 22 -0.83 -150.40 19.14
N ARG A 23 -0.95 -150.76 20.43
CA ARG A 23 -0.37 -151.96 21.04
C ARG A 23 -1.18 -153.17 20.60
N GLU A 24 -0.56 -154.07 19.84
CA GLU A 24 -0.96 -155.48 19.80
C GLU A 24 0.07 -156.29 20.60
N THR A 25 -0.10 -156.34 21.92
CA THR A 25 0.32 -157.51 22.69
C THR A 25 -0.88 -158.43 22.74
N ASP A 26 -0.91 -159.34 21.77
CA ASP A 26 -1.74 -160.53 21.75
C ASP A 26 -1.26 -161.46 22.89
N GLU A 27 -1.60 -161.11 24.14
CA GLU A 27 -1.68 -162.10 25.20
C GLU A 27 -2.80 -163.05 24.77
N LYS A 28 -2.38 -164.13 24.12
CA LYS A 28 -3.15 -165.36 24.00
C LYS A 28 -3.74 -165.65 25.37
N GLN A 29 -5.01 -165.29 25.56
CA GLN A 29 -5.82 -165.97 26.54
C GLN A 29 -5.73 -167.44 26.17
N GLU A 30 -5.05 -168.20 27.03
CA GLU A 30 -5.27 -169.63 27.14
C GLU A 30 -6.78 -169.87 27.05
N VAL A 31 -7.12 -170.60 26.00
CA VAL A 31 -8.45 -170.96 25.55
C VAL A 31 -9.27 -171.40 26.75
N GLN A 32 -10.28 -170.59 27.10
CA GLN A 32 -11.34 -171.07 27.98
C GLN A 32 -11.89 -172.34 27.33
N GLU A 33 -11.88 -173.45 28.07
CA GLU A 33 -12.36 -174.76 27.65
C GLU A 33 -13.72 -174.61 26.94
N ILE A 34 -13.74 -174.60 25.60
CA ILE A 34 -14.97 -174.39 24.83
C ILE A 34 -15.86 -175.62 25.06
N LYS A 35 -16.89 -175.46 25.86
CA LYS A 35 -17.83 -176.54 26.23
C LYS A 35 -19.21 -176.36 25.56
N ASN A 36 -19.44 -175.22 24.88
CA ASN A 36 -20.67 -174.96 24.13
C ASN A 36 -20.45 -173.96 22.96
N GLU A 37 -20.96 -174.27 21.77
CA GLU A 37 -20.68 -173.54 20.52
C GLU A 37 -21.44 -172.21 20.29
N LEU A 38 -22.31 -171.76 21.21
CA LEU A 38 -22.70 -170.34 21.24
C LEU A 38 -21.45 -169.43 21.40
N ASP A 39 -20.38 -169.96 22.00
CA ASP A 39 -19.07 -169.32 22.15
C ASP A 39 -18.23 -169.31 20.83
N PHE A 40 -18.52 -170.17 19.84
CA PHE A 40 -17.79 -170.21 18.56
C PHE A 40 -18.26 -169.12 17.58
N VAL A 41 -19.57 -168.87 17.52
CA VAL A 41 -20.16 -167.84 16.63
C VAL A 41 -19.75 -166.44 17.06
N GLN A 42 -19.65 -166.18 18.37
CA GLN A 42 -19.22 -164.87 18.88
C GLN A 42 -17.77 -164.53 18.54
N TRP A 43 -16.87 -165.52 18.51
CA TRP A 43 -15.48 -165.28 18.14
C TRP A 43 -15.31 -165.01 16.63
N TYR A 44 -16.06 -165.72 15.78
CA TYR A 44 -15.96 -165.56 14.32
C TYR A 44 -16.46 -164.19 13.82
N ASP A 45 -17.55 -163.67 14.37
CA ASP A 45 -18.08 -162.36 13.97
C ASP A 45 -17.17 -161.19 14.37
N ALA A 46 -16.45 -161.30 15.49
CA ALA A 46 -15.55 -160.25 15.95
C ALA A 46 -14.37 -160.02 14.99
N ALA A 47 -13.71 -161.10 14.55
CA ALA A 47 -12.55 -161.00 13.65
C ALA A 47 -12.88 -160.44 12.25
N GLY A 48 -14.14 -160.55 11.80
CA GLY A 48 -14.58 -160.01 10.51
C GLY A 48 -14.84 -158.50 10.51
N VAL A 49 -15.22 -157.94 11.66
CA VAL A 49 -15.48 -156.50 11.80
C VAL A 49 -14.17 -155.70 11.80
N ASP A 50 -13.15 -156.21 12.50
CA ASP A 50 -11.87 -155.53 12.67
C ASP A 50 -11.13 -155.25 11.34
N LEU A 51 -11.25 -156.13 10.34
CA LEU A 51 -10.58 -155.95 9.04
C LEU A 51 -11.22 -154.87 8.15
N LEU A 52 -12.54 -154.66 8.26
CA LEU A 52 -13.27 -153.68 7.44
C LEU A 52 -13.00 -152.24 7.95
N GLU A 53 -12.85 -152.09 9.27
CA GLU A 53 -12.63 -150.81 9.93
C GLU A 53 -11.28 -150.17 9.53
N ALA A 54 -10.22 -150.98 9.37
CA ALA A 54 -8.88 -150.50 9.02
C ALA A 54 -8.72 -149.89 7.60
N THR A 55 -9.61 -150.21 6.66
CA THR A 55 -9.52 -149.69 5.27
C THR A 55 -10.33 -148.41 5.04
N TYR A 56 -11.40 -148.21 5.82
CA TYR A 56 -12.31 -147.07 5.70
C TYR A 56 -11.66 -145.76 6.22
N GLU A 57 -10.81 -145.88 7.23
CA GLU A 57 -10.19 -144.75 7.95
C GLU A 57 -9.25 -143.89 7.06
N LYS A 58 -8.49 -144.51 6.14
CA LYS A 58 -7.51 -143.80 5.29
C LYS A 58 -8.17 -142.90 4.23
N TYR A 59 -9.22 -143.37 3.56
CA TYR A 59 -9.92 -142.57 2.55
C TYR A 59 -10.72 -141.42 3.17
N GLN A 60 -11.24 -141.59 4.39
CA GLN A 60 -11.85 -140.50 5.15
C GLN A 60 -10.85 -139.38 5.43
N SER A 61 -9.61 -139.69 5.83
CA SER A 61 -8.61 -138.65 6.12
C SER A 61 -8.28 -137.72 4.94
N TYR A 62 -8.24 -138.24 3.71
CA TYR A 62 -7.90 -137.45 2.52
C TYR A 62 -9.10 -136.63 2.01
N LEU A 63 -10.32 -137.16 2.19
CA LEU A 63 -11.55 -136.40 1.97
C LEU A 63 -11.64 -135.23 2.95
N ASP A 64 -11.34 -135.48 4.22
CA ASP A 64 -11.32 -134.45 5.26
C ASP A 64 -10.31 -133.34 4.93
N GLU A 65 -9.10 -133.67 4.45
CA GLU A 65 -8.07 -132.67 4.10
C GLU A 65 -8.48 -131.79 2.91
N LEU A 66 -9.10 -132.39 1.88
CA LEU A 66 -9.64 -131.65 0.73
C LEU A 66 -10.81 -130.76 1.13
N GLU A 67 -11.74 -131.25 1.95
CA GLU A 67 -12.84 -130.45 2.50
C GLU A 67 -12.31 -129.29 3.37
N LEU A 68 -11.23 -129.52 4.13
CA LEU A 68 -10.54 -128.48 4.91
C LEU A 68 -9.91 -127.41 4.01
N SER A 69 -9.25 -127.80 2.91
CA SER A 69 -8.65 -126.85 1.98
C SER A 69 -9.70 -126.04 1.21
N THR A 70 -10.80 -126.67 0.82
CA THR A 70 -11.89 -126.03 0.08
C THR A 70 -12.63 -125.04 0.98
N SER A 71 -12.93 -125.44 2.22
CA SER A 71 -13.53 -124.53 3.22
C SER A 71 -12.58 -123.37 3.57
N HIS A 72 -11.27 -123.58 3.58
CA HIS A 72 -10.29 -122.51 3.81
C HIS A 72 -10.26 -121.49 2.66
N LEU A 73 -10.28 -121.95 1.40
CA LEU A 73 -10.33 -121.07 0.23
C LEU A 73 -11.67 -120.32 0.15
N ASP A 74 -12.78 -120.97 0.45
CA ASP A 74 -14.09 -120.31 0.54
C ASP A 74 -14.13 -119.26 1.66
N SER A 75 -13.46 -119.52 2.79
CA SER A 75 -13.28 -118.53 3.86
C SER A 75 -12.48 -117.33 3.37
N LEU A 76 -11.35 -117.55 2.69
CA LEU A 76 -10.51 -116.46 2.15
C LEU A 76 -11.24 -115.63 1.10
N LEU A 77 -12.03 -116.27 0.23
CA LEU A 77 -12.80 -115.58 -0.80
C LEU A 77 -13.95 -114.79 -0.18
N ARG A 78 -14.62 -115.35 0.84
CA ARG A 78 -15.59 -114.61 1.67
C ARG A 78 -14.94 -113.41 2.34
N ASP A 79 -13.79 -113.58 2.98
CA ASP A 79 -13.08 -112.48 3.65
C ASP A 79 -12.62 -111.41 2.65
N SER A 80 -12.12 -111.80 1.48
CA SER A 80 -11.74 -110.85 0.42
C SER A 80 -12.95 -110.10 -0.15
N SER A 81 -14.09 -110.77 -0.34
CA SER A 81 -15.32 -110.12 -0.80
C SER A 81 -15.87 -109.16 0.27
N SER A 82 -15.85 -109.59 1.54
CA SER A 82 -16.28 -108.78 2.68
C SER A 82 -15.41 -107.53 2.85
N THR A 83 -14.08 -107.66 2.70
CA THR A 83 -13.17 -106.51 2.76
C THR A 83 -13.36 -105.55 1.58
N LEU A 84 -13.63 -106.06 0.38
CA LEU A 84 -13.96 -105.23 -0.78
C LEU A 84 -15.29 -104.48 -0.59
N ASP A 85 -16.30 -105.15 -0.05
CA ASP A 85 -17.57 -104.54 0.31
C ASP A 85 -17.38 -103.45 1.37
N LEU A 86 -16.56 -103.72 2.39
CA LEU A 86 -16.22 -102.75 3.44
C LEU A 86 -15.50 -101.53 2.87
N LEU A 87 -14.55 -101.73 1.95
CA LEU A 87 -13.82 -100.64 1.29
C LEU A 87 -14.74 -99.83 0.36
N SER A 88 -15.66 -100.49 -0.33
CA SER A 88 -16.66 -99.82 -1.19
C SER A 88 -17.62 -98.97 -0.35
N SER A 89 -18.05 -99.49 0.80
CA SER A 89 -18.86 -98.78 1.79
C SER A 89 -18.10 -97.57 2.34
N LEU A 90 -16.82 -97.75 2.69
CA LEU A 90 -15.96 -96.68 3.17
C LEU A 90 -15.72 -95.59 2.12
N SER A 91 -15.52 -95.95 0.85
CA SER A 91 -15.38 -94.98 -0.24
C SER A 91 -16.68 -94.19 -0.45
N ARG A 92 -17.84 -94.85 -0.37
CA ARG A 92 -19.14 -94.18 -0.44
C ARG A 92 -19.36 -93.25 0.75
N SER A 93 -18.99 -93.66 1.97
CA SER A 93 -19.11 -92.82 3.15
C SER A 93 -18.18 -91.61 3.09
N PHE A 94 -16.94 -91.77 2.62
CA PHE A 94 -16.02 -90.64 2.40
C PHE A 94 -16.57 -89.63 1.38
N LYS A 95 -17.10 -90.09 0.25
CA LYS A 95 -17.73 -89.19 -0.75
C LYS A 95 -18.97 -88.49 -0.19
N ALA A 96 -19.76 -89.18 0.62
CA ALA A 96 -20.90 -88.56 1.29
C ALA A 96 -20.45 -87.50 2.31
N VAL A 97 -19.41 -87.78 3.09
CA VAL A 97 -18.83 -86.83 4.04
C VAL A 97 -18.20 -85.64 3.30
N GLU A 98 -17.52 -85.85 2.18
CA GLU A 98 -16.93 -84.78 1.37
C GLU A 98 -18.01 -83.85 0.78
N THR A 99 -19.08 -84.42 0.20
CA THR A 99 -20.21 -83.60 -0.31
C THR A 99 -20.95 -82.87 0.81
N GLN A 100 -21.13 -83.50 1.97
CA GLN A 100 -21.70 -82.83 3.15
C GLN A 100 -20.78 -81.75 3.71
N THR A 101 -19.47 -81.97 3.75
CA THR A 101 -18.48 -81.02 4.30
C THR A 101 -18.32 -79.81 3.38
N THR A 102 -18.28 -80.02 2.06
CA THR A 102 -18.22 -78.93 1.07
C THR A 102 -19.50 -78.10 1.07
N ALA A 103 -20.67 -78.72 1.14
CA ALA A 103 -21.95 -78.01 1.29
C ALA A 103 -22.03 -77.22 2.61
N PHE A 104 -21.56 -77.81 3.70
CA PHE A 104 -21.46 -77.14 5.00
C PHE A 104 -20.49 -75.96 4.94
N GLN A 105 -19.31 -76.13 4.33
CA GLN A 105 -18.33 -75.06 4.15
C GLN A 105 -18.91 -73.89 3.35
N GLN A 106 -19.59 -74.15 2.22
CA GLN A 106 -20.24 -73.11 1.41
C GLN A 106 -21.32 -72.36 2.20
N GLN A 107 -22.09 -73.06 3.04
CA GLN A 107 -23.06 -72.41 3.93
C GLN A 107 -22.39 -71.56 4.99
N CYS A 108 -21.30 -72.03 5.60
CA CYS A 108 -20.53 -71.26 6.58
C CYS A 108 -19.90 -70.02 5.95
N GLU A 109 -19.28 -70.12 4.77
CA GLU A 109 -18.74 -68.98 4.03
C GLU A 109 -19.84 -67.98 3.65
N GLY A 110 -21.01 -68.47 3.22
CA GLY A 110 -22.19 -67.64 2.97
C GLY A 110 -22.65 -66.89 4.22
N LEU A 111 -22.71 -67.56 5.38
CA LEU A 111 -23.08 -66.95 6.65
C LEU A 111 -22.03 -65.93 7.13
N LEU A 112 -20.74 -66.25 7.04
CA LEU A 112 -19.65 -65.34 7.39
C LEU A 112 -19.68 -64.07 6.53
N SER A 113 -19.88 -64.20 5.22
CA SER A 113 -20.02 -63.04 4.33
C SER A 113 -21.24 -62.20 4.67
N ALA A 114 -22.33 -62.83 5.14
CA ALA A 114 -23.54 -62.13 5.55
C ALA A 114 -23.37 -61.43 6.90
N GLU A 115 -22.66 -62.05 7.85
CA GLU A 115 -22.28 -61.44 9.11
C GLU A 115 -21.40 -60.21 8.87
N GLN A 116 -20.33 -60.34 8.08
CA GLN A 116 -19.44 -59.21 7.74
C GLN A 116 -20.20 -58.05 7.10
N ARG A 117 -21.09 -58.34 6.14
CA ARG A 117 -21.92 -57.31 5.50
C ARG A 117 -22.89 -56.64 6.48
N ARG A 118 -23.50 -57.42 7.38
CA ARG A 118 -24.41 -56.88 8.41
C ARG A 118 -23.65 -56.06 9.44
N SER A 119 -22.45 -56.48 9.82
CA SER A 119 -21.57 -55.71 10.70
C SER A 119 -21.20 -54.38 10.06
N GLY A 120 -20.73 -54.39 8.81
CA GLY A 120 -20.42 -53.17 8.08
C GLY A 120 -21.62 -52.24 7.95
N LEU A 121 -22.81 -52.77 7.64
CA LEU A 121 -24.02 -51.95 7.60
C LEU A 121 -24.41 -51.39 8.98
N ALA A 122 -24.19 -52.14 10.07
CA ALA A 122 -24.45 -51.67 11.42
C ALA A 122 -23.48 -50.54 11.80
N ASP A 123 -22.20 -50.67 11.43
CA ASP A 123 -21.18 -49.64 11.62
C ASP A 123 -21.52 -48.38 10.81
N ASP A 124 -21.90 -48.52 9.53
CA ASP A 124 -22.32 -47.40 8.67
C ASP A 124 -23.57 -46.68 9.23
N ILE A 125 -24.54 -47.43 9.77
CA ILE A 125 -25.73 -46.85 10.41
C ILE A 125 -25.30 -46.07 11.66
N GLN A 126 -24.41 -46.62 12.48
CA GLN A 126 -23.92 -45.98 13.69
C GLN A 126 -23.17 -44.68 13.38
N ASP A 127 -22.30 -44.71 12.36
CA ASP A 127 -21.52 -43.55 11.92
C ASP A 127 -22.41 -42.43 11.34
N ASN A 128 -23.52 -42.76 10.69
CA ASN A 128 -24.48 -41.75 10.22
C ASN A 128 -25.35 -41.22 11.37
N LEU A 129 -25.75 -42.09 12.31
CA LEU A 129 -26.67 -41.77 13.39
C LEU A 129 -26.03 -40.87 14.47
N GLN A 130 -24.70 -40.92 14.64
CA GLN A 130 -23.99 -40.09 15.62
C GLN A 130 -24.27 -38.57 15.45
N TYR A 131 -24.44 -38.11 14.20
CA TYR A 131 -24.72 -36.70 13.90
C TYR A 131 -26.17 -36.31 14.18
N TYR A 132 -27.09 -37.28 14.27
CA TYR A 132 -28.48 -37.02 14.63
C TYR A 132 -28.68 -37.08 16.16
N ASP A 133 -28.04 -38.04 16.82
CA ASP A 133 -28.10 -38.23 18.27
C ASP A 133 -27.51 -37.06 19.06
N TYR A 134 -26.58 -36.30 18.46
CA TYR A 134 -25.94 -35.17 19.13
C TYR A 134 -26.86 -33.97 19.41
N LEU A 135 -27.99 -33.87 18.71
CA LEU A 135 -28.90 -32.72 18.80
C LEU A 135 -29.46 -32.52 20.22
N ASP A 136 -29.94 -33.60 20.83
CA ASP A 136 -30.59 -33.56 22.13
C ASP A 136 -29.62 -33.20 23.27
N PRO A 137 -28.42 -33.84 23.38
CA PRO A 137 -27.39 -33.41 24.32
C PRO A 137 -26.97 -31.95 24.17
N ALA A 138 -26.77 -31.48 22.93
CA ALA A 138 -26.38 -30.10 22.66
C ALA A 138 -27.49 -29.11 23.07
N SER A 139 -28.74 -29.40 22.70
CA SER A 139 -29.91 -28.58 23.06
C SER A 139 -30.10 -28.46 24.57
N ARG A 140 -29.99 -29.57 25.31
CA ARG A 140 -30.11 -29.55 26.78
C ARG A 140 -29.03 -28.69 27.44
N LYS A 141 -27.78 -28.77 26.96
CA LYS A 141 -26.66 -27.99 27.52
C LYS A 141 -26.80 -26.49 27.23
N LEU A 142 -27.18 -26.11 26.02
CA LEU A 142 -27.28 -24.69 25.61
C LEU A 142 -28.52 -23.98 26.16
N ASN A 143 -29.59 -24.73 26.42
CA ASN A 143 -30.83 -24.18 26.99
C ASN A 143 -30.88 -24.25 28.53
N ALA A 144 -29.89 -24.86 29.18
CA ALA A 144 -29.83 -24.92 30.63
C ALA A 144 -29.68 -23.52 31.28
N PRO A 145 -30.34 -23.25 32.41
CA PRO A 145 -30.13 -22.01 33.15
C PRO A 145 -28.67 -21.94 33.63
N GLY A 146 -27.95 -20.88 33.25
CA GLY A 146 -26.53 -20.72 33.56
C GLY A 146 -25.55 -21.25 32.50
N ALA A 147 -26.04 -21.67 31.32
CA ALA A 147 -25.19 -22.10 30.20
C ALA A 147 -24.10 -21.07 29.82
N GLY A 148 -24.36 -19.77 30.01
CA GLY A 148 -23.38 -18.69 29.79
C GLY A 148 -22.10 -18.81 30.62
N ASN A 149 -22.13 -19.44 31.80
CA ASN A 149 -20.95 -19.63 32.64
C ASN A 149 -19.98 -20.69 32.09
N SER A 150 -20.46 -21.56 31.18
CA SER A 150 -19.66 -22.61 30.57
C SER A 150 -18.82 -22.13 29.39
N VAL A 151 -19.06 -20.91 28.89
CA VAL A 151 -18.44 -20.33 27.68
C VAL A 151 -16.90 -20.32 27.75
N ARG A 152 -16.32 -20.17 28.94
CA ARG A 152 -14.85 -20.16 29.11
C ARG A 152 -14.21 -21.56 29.04
N ARG A 153 -15.00 -22.63 29.17
CA ARG A 153 -14.47 -24.00 29.24
C ARG A 153 -14.18 -24.50 27.83
N LYS A 154 -13.12 -25.29 27.71
CA LYS A 154 -12.77 -25.99 26.46
C LYS A 154 -13.91 -26.90 25.96
N ASP A 155 -14.68 -27.48 26.88
CA ASP A 155 -15.87 -28.27 26.54
C ASP A 155 -16.90 -27.50 25.69
N PHE A 156 -16.97 -26.17 25.83
CA PHE A 156 -17.88 -25.32 25.06
C PHE A 156 -17.36 -25.06 23.65
N SER A 157 -16.04 -24.82 23.47
CA SER A 157 -15.45 -24.70 22.13
C SER A 157 -15.46 -26.03 21.38
N ASP A 158 -15.22 -27.15 22.07
CA ASP A 158 -15.35 -28.48 21.48
C ASP A 158 -16.81 -28.79 21.07
N MET A 159 -17.80 -28.30 21.84
CA MET A 159 -19.21 -28.37 21.45
C MET A 159 -19.51 -27.53 20.20
N LEU A 160 -18.98 -26.31 20.10
CA LEU A 160 -19.15 -25.48 18.91
C LEU A 160 -18.54 -26.16 17.66
N ARG A 161 -17.34 -26.74 17.77
CA ARG A 161 -16.74 -27.51 16.67
C ARG A 161 -17.62 -28.69 16.25
N ARG A 162 -18.15 -29.46 17.21
CA ARG A 162 -19.07 -30.57 16.91
C ARG A 162 -20.37 -30.10 16.25
N LEU A 163 -20.89 -28.93 16.62
CA LEU A 163 -22.05 -28.34 15.96
C LEU A 163 -21.74 -27.98 14.51
N ASP A 164 -20.56 -27.44 14.22
CA ASP A 164 -20.12 -27.17 12.85
C ASP A 164 -19.97 -28.48 12.06
N GLU A 165 -19.32 -29.50 12.62
CA GLU A 165 -19.19 -30.84 12.00
C GLU A 165 -20.57 -31.45 11.67
N CYS A 166 -21.56 -31.29 12.55
CA CYS A 166 -22.93 -31.73 12.30
C CYS A 166 -23.59 -30.90 11.18
N LEU A 167 -23.37 -29.58 11.13
CA LEU A 167 -23.91 -28.72 10.07
C LEU A 167 -23.31 -29.07 8.70
N ASP A 168 -22.00 -29.28 8.64
CA ASP A 168 -21.28 -29.67 7.42
C ASP A 168 -21.74 -31.04 6.93
N TYR A 169 -21.91 -32.01 7.82
CA TYR A 169 -22.45 -33.33 7.48
C TYR A 169 -23.86 -33.24 6.88
N MET A 170 -24.76 -32.43 7.47
CA MET A 170 -26.12 -32.23 6.95
C MET A 170 -26.10 -31.48 5.60
N GLN A 171 -25.11 -30.62 5.36
CA GLN A 171 -24.93 -29.95 4.06
C GLN A 171 -24.42 -30.90 2.97
N ALA A 172 -23.52 -31.83 3.32
CA ALA A 172 -22.99 -32.81 2.39
C ALA A 172 -24.00 -33.90 2.01
N HIS A 173 -25.03 -34.15 2.84
CA HIS A 173 -26.02 -35.21 2.63
C HIS A 173 -27.47 -34.68 2.52
N PRO A 174 -27.79 -33.83 1.53
CA PRO A 174 -29.15 -33.28 1.37
C PRO A 174 -30.19 -34.32 0.97
N GLU A 175 -29.77 -35.49 0.48
CA GLU A 175 -30.66 -36.60 0.10
C GLU A 175 -31.31 -37.30 1.31
N GLN A 176 -30.77 -37.11 2.51
CA GLN A 176 -31.30 -37.72 3.74
C GLN A 176 -32.60 -37.01 4.18
N LYS A 177 -33.66 -37.80 4.43
CA LYS A 177 -35.04 -37.33 4.65
C LYS A 177 -35.18 -36.20 5.68
N GLU A 178 -34.42 -36.24 6.77
CA GLU A 178 -34.53 -35.26 7.88
C GLU A 178 -33.37 -34.27 7.94
N ALA A 179 -32.43 -34.31 6.98
CA ALA A 179 -31.21 -33.48 7.00
C ALA A 179 -31.51 -31.97 7.09
N GLU A 180 -32.45 -31.45 6.28
CA GLU A 180 -32.81 -30.03 6.32
C GLU A 180 -33.40 -29.60 7.67
N THR A 181 -34.20 -30.46 8.31
CA THR A 181 -34.82 -30.16 9.61
C THR A 181 -33.77 -30.13 10.72
N TYR A 182 -32.85 -31.10 10.74
CA TYR A 182 -31.75 -31.11 11.71
C TYR A 182 -30.79 -29.95 11.46
N ARG A 183 -30.48 -29.63 10.21
CA ARG A 183 -29.67 -28.46 9.85
C ARG A 183 -30.24 -27.16 10.41
N ALA A 184 -31.53 -26.92 10.23
CA ALA A 184 -32.19 -25.73 10.77
C ALA A 184 -32.11 -25.66 12.31
N ARG A 185 -32.28 -26.80 13.00
CA ARG A 185 -32.17 -26.88 14.46
C ARG A 185 -30.74 -26.68 14.96
N TYR A 186 -29.75 -27.29 14.30
CA TYR A 186 -28.34 -27.08 14.63
C TYR A 186 -27.91 -25.64 14.44
N ARG A 187 -28.40 -24.98 13.38
CA ARG A 187 -28.17 -23.55 13.16
C ARG A 187 -28.75 -22.69 14.29
N LEU A 188 -29.97 -22.99 14.75
CA LEU A 188 -30.57 -22.31 15.90
C LEU A 188 -29.75 -22.50 17.18
N LEU A 189 -29.25 -23.72 17.43
CA LEU A 189 -28.38 -24.00 18.56
C LEU A 189 -27.05 -23.25 18.46
N LEU A 190 -26.46 -23.18 17.27
CA LEU A 190 -25.24 -22.43 17.03
C LEU A 190 -25.45 -20.93 17.31
N THR A 191 -26.50 -20.32 16.74
CA THR A 191 -26.85 -18.92 17.03
C THR A 191 -27.10 -18.70 18.54
N ARG A 192 -27.74 -19.66 19.23
CA ARG A 192 -27.90 -19.62 20.68
C ARG A 192 -26.57 -19.67 21.42
N ALA A 193 -25.63 -20.50 21.00
CA ALA A 193 -24.31 -20.60 21.60
C ALA A 193 -23.50 -19.30 21.42
N LEU A 194 -23.50 -18.72 20.21
CA LEU A 194 -22.84 -17.45 19.93
C LEU A 194 -23.46 -16.26 20.68
N THR A 195 -24.79 -16.25 20.86
CA THR A 195 -25.45 -15.22 21.69
C THR A 195 -25.12 -15.34 23.18
N LEU A 196 -24.89 -16.56 23.69
CA LEU A 196 -24.36 -16.77 25.05
C LEU A 196 -22.92 -16.23 25.18
N ILE A 197 -22.07 -16.46 24.18
CA ILE A 197 -20.73 -15.87 24.12
C ILE A 197 -20.82 -14.35 24.20
N ARG A 198 -21.64 -13.74 23.35
CA ARG A 198 -21.84 -12.29 23.33
C ARG A 198 -22.33 -11.77 24.68
N GLY A 199 -23.31 -12.44 25.29
CA GLY A 199 -23.83 -12.08 26.61
C GLY A 199 -22.74 -12.11 27.70
N HIS A 200 -21.91 -13.15 27.72
CA HIS A 200 -20.78 -13.27 28.64
C HIS A 200 -19.72 -12.18 28.43
N PHE A 201 -19.42 -11.86 27.16
CA PHE A 201 -18.49 -10.81 26.78
C PHE A 201 -18.95 -9.43 27.27
N VAL A 202 -20.20 -9.07 27.00
CA VAL A 202 -20.79 -7.79 27.43
C VAL A 202 -20.89 -7.70 28.95
N SER A 203 -21.21 -8.80 29.66
CA SER A 203 -21.22 -8.81 31.14
C SER A 203 -19.84 -8.54 31.70
N THR A 204 -18.82 -9.24 31.18
CA THR A 204 -17.43 -9.09 31.63
C THR A 204 -16.93 -7.66 31.39
N LEU A 205 -17.22 -7.07 30.22
CA LEU A 205 -16.88 -5.67 29.95
C LEU A 205 -17.57 -4.70 30.91
N ARG A 206 -18.85 -4.91 31.21
CA ARG A 206 -19.61 -4.07 32.14
C ARG A 206 -19.08 -4.19 33.57
N GLU A 207 -18.68 -5.37 34.00
CA GLU A 207 -18.05 -5.61 35.31
C GLU A 207 -16.69 -4.89 35.42
N ILE A 208 -15.84 -4.99 34.39
CA ILE A 208 -14.56 -4.28 34.34
C ILE A 208 -14.80 -2.76 34.37
N SER A 209 -15.69 -2.26 33.52
CA SER A 209 -16.02 -0.84 33.41
C SER A 209 -16.54 -0.28 34.73
N SER A 210 -17.54 -0.93 35.34
CA SER A 210 -18.10 -0.50 36.63
C SER A 210 -17.08 -0.56 37.76
N GLY A 211 -16.21 -1.56 37.77
CA GLY A 211 -15.09 -1.67 38.72
C GLY A 211 -14.08 -0.54 38.58
N VAL A 212 -13.78 -0.11 37.34
CA VAL A 212 -12.92 1.04 37.05
C VAL A 212 -13.59 2.35 37.44
N SER A 213 -14.84 2.59 37.01
CA SER A 213 -15.59 3.81 37.34
C SER A 213 -15.72 4.02 38.85
N ARG A 214 -15.99 2.95 39.61
CA ARG A 214 -16.07 3.01 41.08
C ARG A 214 -14.75 3.43 41.71
N ARG A 215 -13.63 2.86 41.28
CA ARG A 215 -12.29 3.21 41.79
C ARG A 215 -11.89 4.65 41.45
N ILE A 216 -12.31 5.15 40.28
CA ILE A 216 -12.07 6.54 39.89
C ILE A 216 -12.87 7.50 40.79
N ALA A 217 -14.14 7.17 41.06
CA ALA A 217 -15.01 7.97 41.93
C ALA A 217 -14.51 8.00 43.39
N ASP A 218 -14.08 6.87 43.92
CA ASP A 218 -13.77 6.73 45.36
C ASP A 218 -12.42 7.34 45.78
N ARG A 219 -11.43 7.44 44.87
CA ARG A 219 -10.02 7.65 45.25
C ARG A 219 -9.37 8.95 44.78
N GLN A 220 -10.07 9.82 44.05
CA GLN A 220 -9.49 11.04 43.43
C GLN A 220 -8.05 10.81 42.93
N LEU A 221 -7.87 9.79 42.09
CA LEU A 221 -6.57 9.30 41.67
C LEU A 221 -5.84 10.38 40.82
N ASN A 222 -4.52 10.49 41.00
CA ASN A 222 -3.67 11.25 40.09
C ASN A 222 -3.81 10.73 38.65
N ASP A 223 -3.65 11.61 37.65
CA ASP A 223 -3.92 11.28 36.25
C ASP A 223 -3.05 10.14 35.69
N THR A 224 -1.79 10.03 36.13
CA THR A 224 -0.90 8.91 35.78
C THR A 224 -1.39 7.58 36.37
N THR A 225 -1.91 7.61 37.59
CA THR A 225 -2.48 6.42 38.23
C THR A 225 -3.83 6.04 37.62
N MET A 226 -4.60 7.04 37.20
CA MET A 226 -5.88 6.85 36.50
C MET A 226 -5.69 6.21 35.12
N SER A 227 -4.77 6.73 34.32
CA SER A 227 -4.40 6.15 33.00
C SER A 227 -3.87 4.72 33.14
N ALA A 228 -2.92 4.47 34.06
CA ALA A 228 -2.42 3.13 34.31
C ALA A 228 -3.55 2.14 34.71
N LEU A 229 -4.51 2.58 35.54
CA LEU A 229 -5.64 1.76 35.95
C LEU A 229 -6.62 1.49 34.79
N LEU A 230 -6.87 2.47 33.93
CA LEU A 230 -7.74 2.35 32.75
C LEU A 230 -7.26 1.29 31.77
N TYR A 231 -5.95 1.12 31.60
CA TYR A 231 -5.40 0.09 30.72
C TYR A 231 -5.14 -1.22 31.44
N ALA A 232 -4.44 -1.20 32.59
CA ALA A 232 -4.07 -2.42 33.30
C ALA A 232 -5.28 -3.31 33.64
N LYS A 233 -6.42 -2.71 34.03
CA LYS A 233 -7.64 -3.48 34.33
C LYS A 233 -8.29 -4.11 33.11
N PHE A 234 -8.23 -3.46 31.95
CA PHE A 234 -8.76 -4.00 30.71
C PHE A 234 -7.83 -5.02 30.05
N ARG A 235 -6.54 -5.01 30.37
CA ARG A 235 -5.59 -6.05 29.91
C ARG A 235 -5.76 -7.37 30.66
N VAL A 236 -6.21 -7.32 31.91
CA VAL A 236 -6.46 -8.53 32.72
C VAL A 236 -7.63 -9.31 32.13
N GLY A 237 -7.37 -10.55 31.70
CA GLY A 237 -8.38 -11.42 31.09
C GLY A 237 -8.69 -11.12 29.62
N ALA A 238 -7.99 -10.15 28.99
CA ALA A 238 -8.18 -9.81 27.58
C ALA A 238 -7.91 -11.00 26.65
N ALA A 239 -6.84 -11.76 26.89
CA ALA A 239 -6.49 -12.93 26.09
C ALA A 239 -7.59 -14.01 26.11
N GLU A 240 -8.15 -14.33 27.28
CA GLU A 240 -9.28 -15.26 27.40
C GLU A 240 -10.51 -14.74 26.63
N MET A 241 -10.81 -13.44 26.74
CA MET A 241 -11.95 -12.85 26.05
C MET A 241 -11.75 -12.78 24.54
N LYS A 242 -10.50 -12.61 24.08
CA LYS A 242 -10.11 -12.63 22.68
C LYS A 242 -10.32 -14.02 22.07
N ASP A 243 -9.92 -15.08 22.78
CA ASP A 243 -10.16 -16.46 22.35
C ASP A 243 -11.66 -16.79 22.28
N VAL A 244 -12.44 -16.29 23.23
CA VAL A 244 -13.90 -16.44 23.24
C VAL A 244 -14.55 -15.67 22.08
N GLY A 245 -14.11 -14.44 21.80
CA GLY A 245 -14.59 -13.63 20.67
C GLY A 245 -14.21 -14.21 19.30
N LEU A 246 -13.04 -14.86 19.23
CA LEU A 246 -12.57 -15.56 18.04
C LEU A 246 -13.55 -16.65 17.57
N GLU A 247 -14.26 -17.32 18.48
CA GLU A 247 -15.26 -18.32 18.09
C GLU A 247 -16.43 -17.71 17.30
N ILE A 248 -16.79 -16.45 17.55
CA ILE A 248 -17.76 -15.72 16.71
C ILE A 248 -17.09 -15.32 15.38
N GLN A 249 -15.88 -14.78 15.44
CA GLN A 249 -15.18 -14.29 14.25
C GLN A 249 -14.92 -15.38 13.21
N LYS A 250 -14.50 -16.59 13.62
CA LYS A 250 -14.28 -17.75 12.74
C LYS A 250 -15.50 -18.09 11.89
N ARG A 251 -16.71 -17.88 12.44
CA ARG A 251 -17.99 -18.23 11.81
C ARG A 251 -18.67 -17.04 11.12
N ALA A 252 -18.17 -15.83 11.37
CA ALA A 252 -18.65 -14.62 10.70
C ALA A 252 -18.03 -14.45 9.30
N VAL A 253 -16.87 -15.05 9.01
CA VAL A 253 -16.19 -14.93 7.71
C VAL A 253 -17.06 -15.52 6.59
N PRO A 254 -17.41 -14.74 5.54
CA PRO A 254 -18.18 -15.26 4.40
C PRO A 254 -17.38 -16.34 3.64
N PRO A 255 -17.95 -17.52 3.34
CA PRO A 255 -17.46 -18.41 2.29
C PRO A 255 -17.55 -17.73 0.92
N LEU A 256 -16.76 -18.22 -0.04
CA LEU A 256 -16.77 -17.75 -1.43
C LEU A 256 -18.10 -17.99 -2.17
N ASP A 257 -19.06 -18.70 -1.58
CA ASP A 257 -20.32 -19.09 -2.21
C ASP A 257 -21.53 -18.40 -1.52
N PRO A 258 -22.29 -17.53 -2.22
CA PRO A 258 -23.20 -16.54 -1.63
C PRO A 258 -24.57 -17.07 -1.15
N GLU A 259 -24.75 -18.36 -0.87
CA GLU A 259 -26.08 -18.93 -0.58
C GLU A 259 -26.55 -18.89 0.88
N GLN A 260 -25.79 -18.33 1.84
CA GLN A 260 -26.20 -18.41 3.25
C GLN A 260 -26.43 -17.05 3.92
N GLY A 261 -27.70 -16.66 4.03
CA GLY A 261 -28.16 -15.52 4.85
C GLY A 261 -27.86 -15.62 6.37
N ALA A 262 -27.13 -16.63 6.83
CA ALA A 262 -26.68 -16.82 8.22
C ALA A 262 -25.47 -15.94 8.57
N GLU A 263 -24.61 -15.68 7.60
CA GLU A 263 -23.35 -14.97 7.80
C GLU A 263 -23.59 -13.53 8.25
N ALA A 264 -24.67 -12.92 7.76
CA ALA A 264 -25.11 -11.60 8.20
C ALA A 264 -25.48 -11.57 9.70
N GLU A 265 -26.07 -12.63 10.25
CA GLU A 265 -26.39 -12.72 11.68
C GLU A 265 -25.11 -12.81 12.53
N TYR A 266 -24.14 -13.64 12.12
CA TYR A 266 -22.88 -13.81 12.83
C TYR A 266 -21.98 -12.56 12.73
N GLN A 267 -21.96 -11.91 11.57
CA GLN A 267 -21.32 -10.59 11.40
C GLN A 267 -21.97 -9.52 12.27
N SER A 268 -23.31 -9.52 12.38
CA SER A 268 -24.01 -8.61 13.30
C SER A 268 -23.59 -8.83 14.75
N LEU A 269 -23.48 -10.10 15.19
CA LEU A 269 -23.00 -10.42 16.54
C LEU A 269 -21.55 -9.95 16.77
N LEU A 270 -20.67 -10.08 15.78
CA LEU A 270 -19.29 -9.59 15.85
C LEU A 270 -19.24 -8.06 15.95
N ASN A 271 -19.99 -7.35 15.10
CA ASN A 271 -20.12 -5.90 15.13
C ASN A 271 -20.69 -5.41 16.47
N GLU A 272 -21.60 -6.16 17.08
CA GLU A 272 -22.08 -5.88 18.44
C GLU A 272 -20.95 -5.98 19.48
N LEU A 273 -20.02 -6.94 19.38
CA LEU A 273 -18.87 -7.02 20.30
C LEU A 273 -17.98 -5.78 20.17
N HIS A 274 -17.62 -5.41 18.94
CA HIS A 274 -16.82 -4.23 18.63
C HIS A 274 -17.49 -2.96 19.17
N THR A 275 -18.78 -2.77 18.87
CA THR A 275 -19.56 -1.60 19.29
C THR A 275 -19.71 -1.53 20.81
N ASN A 276 -19.97 -2.65 21.49
CA ASN A 276 -20.08 -2.66 22.95
C ASN A 276 -18.73 -2.35 23.62
N PHE A 277 -17.63 -2.85 23.06
CA PHE A 277 -16.28 -2.52 23.55
C PHE A 277 -15.98 -1.03 23.37
N SER A 278 -16.12 -0.51 22.15
CA SER A 278 -15.84 0.90 21.84
C SER A 278 -16.74 1.84 22.63
N ALA A 279 -18.03 1.56 22.77
CA ALA A 279 -18.94 2.35 23.59
C ALA A 279 -18.59 2.34 25.08
N THR A 280 -18.11 1.20 25.59
CA THR A 280 -17.67 1.07 26.99
C THR A 280 -16.38 1.85 27.24
N ARG A 281 -15.41 1.74 26.33
CA ARG A 281 -14.15 2.51 26.39
C ARG A 281 -14.38 4.01 26.19
N GLY A 282 -15.16 4.40 25.19
CA GLY A 282 -15.49 5.79 24.90
C GLY A 282 -16.12 6.52 26.10
N LYS A 283 -17.01 5.87 26.84
CA LYS A 283 -17.60 6.42 28.09
C LYS A 283 -16.56 6.72 29.17
N LEU A 284 -15.41 6.04 29.18
CA LEU A 284 -14.35 6.25 30.15
C LEU A 284 -13.30 7.27 29.66
N ILE A 285 -12.94 7.20 28.37
CA ILE A 285 -11.82 7.97 27.80
C ILE A 285 -12.26 9.36 27.32
N ILE A 286 -13.37 9.45 26.57
CA ILE A 286 -13.80 10.72 25.95
C ILE A 286 -13.98 11.84 27.00
N PRO A 287 -14.59 11.62 28.17
CA PRO A 287 -14.66 12.64 29.22
C PRO A 287 -13.29 13.09 29.73
N LEU A 288 -12.33 12.16 29.85
CA LEU A 288 -10.95 12.47 30.26
C LEU A 288 -10.22 13.29 29.19
N VAL A 289 -10.37 12.91 27.92
CA VAL A 289 -9.84 13.64 26.76
C VAL A 289 -10.40 15.06 26.74
N ARG A 290 -11.73 15.24 26.84
CA ARG A 290 -12.37 16.56 26.90
C ARG A 290 -11.85 17.40 28.05
N LYS A 291 -11.69 16.83 29.25
CA LYS A 291 -11.14 17.56 30.40
C LYS A 291 -9.72 18.05 30.12
N ARG A 292 -8.85 17.16 29.65
CA ARG A 292 -7.44 17.48 29.35
C ARG A 292 -7.29 18.47 28.20
N LEU A 293 -8.10 18.36 27.16
CA LEU A 293 -8.09 19.32 26.06
C LEU A 293 -8.55 20.69 26.51
N ASN A 294 -9.52 20.79 27.43
CA ASN A 294 -9.88 22.06 28.05
C ASN A 294 -8.72 22.65 28.87
N ASP A 295 -8.00 21.82 29.64
CA ASP A 295 -6.81 22.27 30.37
C ASP A 295 -5.73 22.80 29.42
N ILE A 296 -5.46 22.07 28.32
CA ILE A 296 -4.53 22.50 27.26
C ILE A 296 -5.04 23.74 26.53
N ALA A 297 -6.35 23.87 26.29
CA ALA A 297 -6.92 25.02 25.60
C ALA A 297 -6.82 26.30 26.44
N ASN A 298 -6.88 26.18 27.76
CA ASN A 298 -6.84 27.31 28.71
C ASN A 298 -5.43 27.63 29.22
N ALA A 299 -4.44 26.78 28.97
CA ALA A 299 -3.08 27.02 29.43
C ALA A 299 -2.49 28.32 28.81
N PRO A 300 -1.69 29.10 29.57
CA PRO A 300 -1.19 30.39 29.09
C PRO A 300 -0.36 30.31 27.80
N SER A 301 0.38 29.23 27.62
CA SER A 301 1.26 28.99 26.47
C SER A 301 0.52 28.63 25.17
N THR A 302 -0.67 28.06 25.26
CA THR A 302 -1.42 27.46 24.14
C THR A 302 -2.77 28.14 23.89
N SER A 303 -3.28 28.91 24.84
CA SER A 303 -4.59 29.59 24.74
C SER A 303 -4.69 30.54 23.54
N LYS A 304 -3.61 31.27 23.23
CA LYS A 304 -3.57 32.25 22.13
C LYS A 304 -2.83 31.76 20.89
N ASP A 305 -2.11 30.64 20.99
CA ASP A 305 -1.29 30.14 19.90
C ASP A 305 -1.84 28.85 19.30
N LEU A 306 -2.30 28.94 18.04
CA LEU A 306 -2.87 27.84 17.28
C LEU A 306 -1.87 26.68 17.13
N VAL A 307 -0.62 26.98 16.79
CA VAL A 307 0.39 25.95 16.50
C VAL A 307 0.82 25.23 17.77
N ALA A 308 1.10 25.97 18.86
CA ALA A 308 1.39 25.36 20.16
C ALA A 308 0.22 24.51 20.67
N PHE A 309 -1.02 25.00 20.53
CA PHE A 309 -2.21 24.24 20.89
C PHE A 309 -2.32 22.94 20.08
N ALA A 310 -2.24 23.02 18.74
CA ALA A 310 -2.31 21.86 17.86
C ALA A 310 -1.22 20.83 18.16
N ARG A 311 0.02 21.29 18.39
CA ARG A 311 1.13 20.41 18.77
C ARG A 311 0.84 19.64 20.04
N ALA A 312 0.38 20.33 21.09
CA ALA A 312 0.10 19.72 22.39
C ALA A 312 -1.12 18.79 22.35
N SER A 313 -2.22 19.22 21.71
CA SER A 313 -3.46 18.44 21.64
C SER A 313 -3.32 17.20 20.77
N ILE A 314 -2.68 17.31 19.59
CA ILE A 314 -2.47 16.19 18.68
C ILE A 314 -1.45 15.20 19.25
N SER A 315 -0.37 15.68 19.89
CA SER A 315 0.58 14.78 20.56
C SER A 315 -0.07 13.99 21.69
N TYR A 316 -0.96 14.63 22.47
CA TYR A 316 -1.70 13.97 23.53
C TYR A 316 -2.69 12.93 22.98
N ILE A 317 -3.47 13.28 21.95
CA ILE A 317 -4.44 12.34 21.38
C ILE A 317 -3.77 11.18 20.66
N ARG A 318 -2.62 11.42 20.00
CA ARG A 318 -1.81 10.35 19.37
C ARG A 318 -1.40 9.30 20.38
N GLY A 319 -0.98 9.72 21.58
CA GLY A 319 -0.65 8.78 22.67
C GLY A 319 -1.84 7.91 23.07
N ILE A 320 -3.03 8.51 23.18
CA ILE A 320 -4.26 7.78 23.51
C ILE A 320 -4.67 6.83 22.37
N CYS A 321 -4.60 7.26 21.11
CA CYS A 321 -4.91 6.41 19.97
C CYS A 321 -3.96 5.21 19.88
N LEU A 322 -2.67 5.39 20.18
CA LEU A 322 -1.71 4.29 20.26
C LEU A 322 -2.05 3.31 21.40
N ASP A 323 -2.33 3.82 22.60
CA ASP A 323 -2.69 2.98 23.74
C ASP A 323 -4.01 2.19 23.48
N GLU A 324 -5.00 2.82 22.83
CA GLU A 324 -6.26 2.16 22.45
C GLU A 324 -6.08 1.17 21.31
N PHE A 325 -5.21 1.46 20.33
CA PHE A 325 -4.86 0.52 19.25
C PHE A 325 -4.22 -0.75 19.84
N ASP A 326 -3.27 -0.58 20.76
CA ASP A 326 -2.62 -1.70 21.46
C ASP A 326 -3.61 -2.49 22.31
N LEU A 327 -4.52 -1.80 23.00
CA LEU A 327 -5.55 -2.47 23.80
C LEU A 327 -6.55 -3.22 22.92
N TRP A 328 -6.96 -2.63 21.79
CA TRP A 328 -7.83 -3.28 20.82
C TRP A 328 -7.23 -4.58 20.31
N GLY A 329 -5.94 -4.55 19.93
CA GLY A 329 -5.20 -5.74 19.48
C GLY A 329 -5.12 -6.86 20.53
N GLN A 330 -5.28 -6.55 21.83
CA GLN A 330 -5.33 -7.56 22.89
C GLN A 330 -6.71 -8.21 23.06
N TRP A 331 -7.78 -7.56 22.58
CA TRP A 331 -9.16 -8.06 22.68
C TRP A 331 -9.67 -8.67 21.37
N PHE A 332 -9.20 -8.21 20.21
CA PHE A 332 -9.71 -8.60 18.90
C PHE A 332 -8.59 -8.95 17.91
N HIS A 333 -8.97 -9.59 16.79
CA HIS A 333 -8.11 -9.75 15.61
C HIS A 333 -8.64 -8.86 14.48
N GLY A 334 -7.75 -8.10 13.86
CA GLY A 334 -8.10 -7.14 12.82
C GLY A 334 -8.51 -5.78 13.39
N GLN A 335 -8.71 -4.83 12.47
CA GLN A 335 -8.94 -3.40 12.77
C GLN A 335 -10.37 -2.96 12.41
N GLN A 336 -11.28 -3.91 12.18
CA GLN A 336 -12.67 -3.60 11.79
C GLN A 336 -13.37 -2.81 12.90
N SER A 337 -13.98 -1.67 12.55
CA SER A 337 -14.62 -0.72 13.49
C SER A 337 -13.68 -0.05 14.51
N LEU A 338 -12.36 -0.27 14.45
CA LEU A 338 -11.40 0.42 15.32
C LEU A 338 -11.29 1.90 14.95
N TYR A 339 -11.18 2.20 13.65
CA TYR A 339 -11.02 3.57 13.17
C TYR A 339 -12.24 4.44 13.46
N GLU A 340 -13.46 3.91 13.33
CA GLU A 340 -14.69 4.60 13.76
C GLU A 340 -14.65 4.99 15.25
N PHE A 341 -14.08 4.12 16.10
CA PHE A 341 -13.87 4.42 17.51
C PHE A 341 -12.77 5.49 17.70
N LEU A 342 -11.63 5.36 17.04
CA LEU A 342 -10.53 6.33 17.14
C LEU A 342 -10.93 7.73 16.63
N GLU A 343 -11.76 7.81 15.59
CA GLU A 343 -12.38 9.05 15.11
C GLU A 343 -13.22 9.70 16.22
N SER A 344 -14.05 8.93 16.93
CA SER A 344 -14.83 9.44 18.07
C SER A 344 -13.96 9.95 19.23
N VAL A 345 -12.76 9.37 19.38
CA VAL A 345 -11.75 9.82 20.36
C VAL A 345 -11.09 11.13 19.90
N CYS A 346 -10.94 11.34 18.59
CA CYS A 346 -10.36 12.55 18.02
C CYS A 346 -11.35 13.72 17.90
N GLU A 347 -12.66 13.48 17.84
CA GLU A 347 -13.72 14.50 17.74
C GLU A 347 -13.54 15.70 18.70
N PRO A 348 -13.25 15.51 20.00
CA PRO A 348 -12.99 16.63 20.91
C PRO A 348 -11.80 17.52 20.52
N VAL A 349 -10.76 16.96 19.88
CA VAL A 349 -9.62 17.75 19.38
C VAL A 349 -10.09 18.63 18.24
N TYR A 350 -10.89 18.08 17.33
CA TYR A 350 -11.48 18.79 16.20
C TYR A 350 -12.40 19.94 16.65
N ASP A 351 -13.22 19.71 17.67
CA ASP A 351 -14.11 20.73 18.25
C ASP A 351 -13.34 21.98 18.72
N HIS A 352 -12.13 21.81 19.25
CA HIS A 352 -11.29 22.93 19.69
C HIS A 352 -10.38 23.49 18.58
N LEU A 353 -9.87 22.63 17.71
CA LEU A 353 -8.91 23.02 16.66
C LEU A 353 -9.61 23.78 15.53
N ARG A 354 -10.78 23.28 15.08
CA ARG A 354 -11.50 23.84 13.93
C ARG A 354 -11.91 25.30 14.11
N PRO A 355 -12.50 25.74 15.23
CA PRO A 355 -12.79 27.15 15.43
C PRO A 355 -11.53 28.01 15.41
N ARG A 356 -10.42 27.52 15.97
CA ARG A 356 -9.14 28.26 15.98
C ARG A 356 -8.57 28.41 14.57
N ILE A 357 -8.64 27.36 13.74
CA ILE A 357 -8.26 27.43 12.32
C ILE A 357 -9.12 28.48 11.59
N ILE A 358 -10.46 28.37 11.70
CA ILE A 358 -11.38 29.28 11.00
C ILE A 358 -11.14 30.74 11.39
N HIS A 359 -10.86 31.04 12.66
CA HIS A 359 -10.67 32.42 13.11
C HIS A 359 -9.24 32.95 12.90
N GLU A 360 -8.27 32.09 12.56
CA GLU A 360 -6.89 32.52 12.35
C GLU A 360 -6.78 33.52 11.19
N THR A 361 -6.05 34.61 11.44
CA THR A 361 -5.81 35.70 10.50
C THR A 361 -4.40 35.68 9.96
N LYS A 362 -3.44 35.15 10.72
CA LYS A 362 -2.04 35.15 10.36
C LYS A 362 -1.75 34.00 9.40
N LEU A 363 -1.46 34.32 8.14
CA LEU A 363 -1.05 33.35 7.12
C LEU A 363 0.12 32.47 7.60
N VAL A 364 1.13 33.09 8.24
CA VAL A 364 2.32 32.38 8.72
C VAL A 364 1.98 31.28 9.73
N LYS A 365 1.00 31.51 10.61
CA LYS A 365 0.56 30.49 11.57
C LYS A 365 -0.14 29.32 10.89
N LEU A 366 -0.90 29.58 9.83
CA LEU A 366 -1.54 28.54 9.02
C LEU A 366 -0.50 27.72 8.24
N CYS A 367 0.52 28.37 7.67
CA CYS A 367 1.65 27.67 7.03
C CYS A 367 2.37 26.76 8.02
N GLN A 368 2.69 27.28 9.22
CA GLN A 368 3.33 26.51 10.29
C GLN A 368 2.46 25.32 10.74
N LEU A 369 1.15 25.51 10.83
CA LEU A 369 0.22 24.42 11.16
C LEU A 369 0.23 23.35 10.06
N CYS A 370 0.10 23.72 8.79
CA CYS A 370 0.12 22.77 7.67
C CYS A 370 1.46 22.00 7.64
N THR A 371 2.58 22.72 7.78
CA THR A 371 3.92 22.11 7.85
C THR A 371 4.03 21.12 9.01
N LEU A 372 3.52 21.50 10.20
CA LEU A 372 3.53 20.63 11.37
C LEU A 372 2.68 19.37 11.15
N LEU A 373 1.51 19.50 10.54
CA LEU A 373 0.63 18.38 10.26
C LEU A 373 1.21 17.43 9.20
N GLN A 374 1.77 17.98 8.13
CA GLN A 374 2.43 17.22 7.07
C GLN A 374 3.69 16.53 7.58
N THR A 375 4.66 17.27 8.11
CA THR A 375 5.99 16.72 8.45
C THR A 375 5.96 15.75 9.63
N ARG A 376 5.05 15.93 10.60
CA ARG A 376 5.07 15.18 11.86
C ARG A 376 4.07 14.01 11.91
N TYR A 377 3.01 14.08 11.12
CA TYR A 377 1.87 13.16 11.24
C TYR A 377 1.43 12.54 9.91
N LEU A 378 1.92 13.02 8.77
CA LEU A 378 1.80 12.31 7.49
C LEU A 378 3.17 11.72 7.18
N LEU A 379 3.21 10.42 6.93
CA LEU A 379 4.43 9.74 6.50
C LEU A 379 4.80 10.22 5.09
N ASP A 380 6.09 10.22 4.76
CA ASP A 380 6.55 10.52 3.41
C ASP A 380 5.98 9.42 2.48
N PRO A 381 5.30 9.74 1.36
CA PRO A 381 4.80 8.74 0.42
C PRO A 381 5.88 7.78 -0.11
N GLU A 382 7.17 8.10 0.06
CA GLU A 382 8.29 7.20 -0.25
C GLU A 382 8.55 6.11 0.80
N GLU A 383 8.05 6.25 2.04
CA GLU A 383 8.11 5.21 3.09
C GLU A 383 6.91 4.27 3.08
N GLU A 384 5.88 4.53 2.26
CA GLU A 384 4.78 3.59 2.02
C GLU A 384 5.31 2.40 1.20
N GLY A 385 5.71 1.33 1.88
CA GLY A 385 5.73 0.01 1.24
C GLY A 385 4.36 -0.29 0.62
N GLU A 386 4.30 -1.07 -0.46
CA GLU A 386 3.10 -1.37 -1.28
C GLU A 386 1.85 -1.85 -0.50
N TYR A 387 1.96 -2.13 0.81
CA TYR A 387 0.86 -2.49 1.68
C TYR A 387 1.01 -1.85 3.07
N PRO A 388 -0.02 -1.13 3.59
CA PRO A 388 0.00 -0.61 4.95
C PRO A 388 0.14 -1.77 5.94
N ASN A 389 1.12 -1.67 6.84
CA ASN A 389 1.36 -2.68 7.87
C ASN A 389 0.12 -2.81 8.78
N PRO A 390 -0.60 -3.95 8.81
CA PRO A 390 -1.80 -4.11 9.62
C PRO A 390 -1.53 -4.15 11.14
N ASN A 391 -0.25 -4.12 11.53
CA ASN A 391 0.18 -4.07 12.93
C ASN A 391 0.55 -2.65 13.40
N GLN A 392 0.43 -1.64 12.53
CA GLN A 392 0.75 -0.26 12.86
C GLN A 392 -0.49 0.62 12.77
N LEU A 393 -0.61 1.57 13.71
CA LEU A 393 -1.63 2.60 13.66
C LEU A 393 -1.32 3.58 12.52
N ASP A 394 -2.18 3.62 11.51
CA ASP A 394 -2.22 4.72 10.56
C ASP A 394 -2.91 5.94 11.22
N PHE A 395 -2.11 6.77 11.87
CA PHE A 395 -2.60 8.00 12.49
C PHE A 395 -2.86 9.12 11.46
N SER A 396 -2.34 8.98 10.24
CA SER A 396 -2.46 9.97 9.19
C SER A 396 -3.91 10.11 8.72
N THR A 397 -4.64 9.00 8.59
CA THR A 397 -6.08 9.00 8.28
C THR A 397 -6.90 9.80 9.29
N LEU A 398 -6.52 9.75 10.57
CA LEU A 398 -7.25 10.40 11.67
C LEU A 398 -7.01 11.91 11.74
N ILE A 399 -5.94 12.43 11.13
CA ILE A 399 -5.55 13.85 11.17
C ILE A 399 -5.77 14.57 9.83
N LEU A 400 -5.93 13.82 8.74
CA LEU A 400 -6.15 14.37 7.40
C LEU A 400 -7.26 15.44 7.36
N PRO A 401 -8.44 15.27 8.00
CA PRO A 401 -9.47 16.31 8.02
C PRO A 401 -9.00 17.64 8.63
N ALA A 402 -8.10 17.61 9.63
CA ALA A 402 -7.56 18.83 10.25
C ALA A 402 -6.64 19.57 9.28
N LEU A 403 -5.85 18.81 8.50
CA LEU A 403 -4.97 19.36 7.49
C LEU A 403 -5.79 20.01 6.36
N GLU A 404 -6.83 19.34 5.87
CA GLU A 404 -7.70 19.86 4.82
C GLU A 404 -8.39 21.18 5.23
N ASP A 405 -8.90 21.26 6.47
CA ASP A 405 -9.48 22.50 7.03
C ASP A 405 -8.42 23.61 7.12
N ALA A 406 -7.18 23.29 7.53
CA ALA A 406 -6.07 24.23 7.62
C ALA A 406 -5.62 24.74 6.23
N GLN A 407 -5.51 23.85 5.24
CA GLN A 407 -5.17 24.16 3.85
C GLN A 407 -6.24 25.00 3.19
N THR A 408 -7.52 24.64 3.35
CA THR A 408 -8.65 25.43 2.84
C THR A 408 -8.63 26.85 3.40
N ARG A 409 -8.34 26.99 4.70
CA ARG A 409 -8.21 28.29 5.33
C ARG A 409 -6.98 29.06 4.84
N LEU A 410 -5.86 28.37 4.62
CA LEU A 410 -4.63 28.94 4.06
C LEU A 410 -4.89 29.53 2.67
N VAL A 411 -5.54 28.77 1.79
CA VAL A 411 -5.94 29.21 0.44
C VAL A 411 -6.82 30.45 0.51
N PHE A 412 -7.85 30.44 1.35
CA PHE A 412 -8.72 31.61 1.53
C PHE A 412 -7.96 32.85 1.99
N ARG A 413 -7.00 32.69 2.91
CA ARG A 413 -6.16 33.81 3.38
C ARG A 413 -5.18 34.28 2.32
N ALA A 414 -4.59 33.37 1.55
CA ALA A 414 -3.72 33.70 0.43
C ALA A 414 -4.47 34.52 -0.63
N GLN A 415 -5.70 34.11 -1.00
CA GLN A 415 -6.56 34.86 -1.92
C GLN A 415 -6.96 36.25 -1.38
N ALA A 416 -7.23 36.35 -0.07
CA ALA A 416 -7.52 37.65 0.54
C ALA A 416 -6.31 38.60 0.47
N ILE A 417 -5.09 38.09 0.74
CA ILE A 417 -3.84 38.87 0.59
C ILE A 417 -3.64 39.26 -0.88
N LEU A 418 -3.80 38.33 -1.82
CA LEU A 418 -3.73 38.61 -3.26
C LEU A 418 -4.65 39.78 -3.66
N ARG A 419 -5.92 39.73 -3.27
CA ARG A 419 -6.90 40.78 -3.61
C ARG A 419 -6.58 42.12 -2.96
N ASP A 420 -6.27 42.11 -1.66
CA ASP A 420 -6.18 43.36 -0.89
C ASP A 420 -4.81 44.03 -1.05
N ASP A 421 -3.74 43.24 -1.20
CA ASP A 421 -2.36 43.71 -1.21
C ASP A 421 -1.67 43.74 -2.59
N ILE A 422 -2.22 43.05 -3.60
CA ILE A 422 -1.66 43.04 -4.97
C ILE A 422 -2.67 43.65 -5.96
N GLU A 423 -3.88 43.10 -6.07
CA GLU A 423 -4.90 43.57 -7.04
C GLU A 423 -5.37 45.00 -6.74
N ARG A 424 -5.68 45.29 -5.47
CA ARG A 424 -6.18 46.61 -5.03
C ARG A 424 -5.08 47.55 -4.53
N PHE A 425 -3.82 47.19 -4.74
CA PHE A 425 -2.69 47.97 -4.28
C PHE A 425 -2.69 49.36 -4.93
N LYS A 426 -2.67 50.41 -4.10
CA LYS A 426 -2.53 51.80 -4.57
C LYS A 426 -1.10 52.28 -4.30
N PRO A 427 -0.32 52.58 -5.35
CA PRO A 427 1.06 53.03 -5.18
C PRO A 427 1.12 54.36 -4.44
N LYS A 428 2.00 54.49 -3.43
CA LYS A 428 2.30 55.79 -2.82
C LYS A 428 3.32 56.56 -3.68
N ALA A 429 3.45 57.87 -3.45
CA ALA A 429 4.44 58.68 -4.16
C ALA A 429 5.89 58.19 -3.95
N GLU A 430 6.18 57.68 -2.75
CA GLU A 430 7.47 57.06 -2.38
C GLU A 430 7.72 55.72 -3.10
N ASP A 431 6.64 54.98 -3.40
CA ASP A 431 6.73 53.68 -4.08
C ASP A 431 6.98 53.80 -5.59
N LEU A 432 6.95 55.02 -6.15
CA LEU A 432 7.11 55.31 -7.59
C LEU A 432 8.42 56.04 -7.93
N ASP A 433 9.23 56.39 -6.93
CA ASP A 433 10.48 57.16 -7.09
C ASP A 433 11.69 56.28 -7.46
N TYR A 434 11.59 55.55 -8.58
CA TYR A 434 12.66 54.66 -9.06
C TYR A 434 13.89 55.32 -9.72
N PRO A 435 13.88 56.61 -10.14
CA PRO A 435 15.11 57.30 -10.53
C PRO A 435 16.05 57.55 -9.34
N ALA A 436 15.50 57.96 -8.18
CA ALA A 436 16.30 58.28 -7.00
C ALA A 436 16.57 57.07 -6.10
N ARG A 437 15.66 56.10 -6.03
CA ARG A 437 15.79 54.91 -5.17
C ARG A 437 16.86 53.92 -5.67
N ASN A 438 17.10 53.85 -6.99
CA ASN A 438 18.20 53.07 -7.56
C ASN A 438 19.58 53.75 -7.39
N GLN A 439 19.63 55.09 -7.35
CA GLN A 439 20.88 55.85 -7.11
C GLN A 439 21.30 55.88 -5.63
N ARG A 440 20.37 55.61 -4.71
CA ARG A 440 20.58 55.55 -3.26
C ARG A 440 21.00 54.18 -2.74
N VAL A 441 21.43 53.26 -3.61
CA VAL A 441 22.16 52.06 -3.19
C VAL A 441 23.65 52.38 -3.30
N PRO A 442 24.34 52.83 -2.22
CA PRO A 442 25.78 52.91 -2.27
C PRO A 442 26.30 51.46 -2.27
N LEU A 443 27.20 51.17 -3.19
CA LEU A 443 28.14 50.06 -3.05
C LEU A 443 28.70 50.10 -1.61
N PRO A 444 28.72 48.99 -0.84
CA PRO A 444 29.36 48.98 0.46
C PRO A 444 30.83 49.35 0.27
N ALA A 445 31.17 50.58 0.66
CA ALA A 445 32.54 51.05 0.67
C ALA A 445 33.35 50.17 1.61
N ALA A 446 34.47 49.66 1.11
CA ALA A 446 35.45 48.90 1.86
C ALA A 446 36.00 49.75 3.02
N GLU A 447 35.43 49.59 4.22
CA GLU A 447 36.11 49.99 5.45
C GLU A 447 37.08 48.88 5.88
N ASN A 448 38.36 49.16 5.66
CA ASN A 448 39.49 48.42 6.19
C ASN A 448 39.41 48.29 7.72
N LYS A 449 39.07 47.11 8.23
CA LYS A 449 39.56 46.62 9.53
C LYS A 449 39.88 45.12 9.47
N VAL A 450 41.17 44.83 9.36
CA VAL A 450 41.80 43.53 9.61
C VAL A 450 41.90 43.34 11.13
N PRO A 451 41.58 42.14 11.66
CA PRO A 451 42.62 41.16 12.03
C PRO A 451 42.23 39.74 11.57
N ALA A 452 42.96 39.11 10.64
CA ALA A 452 44.13 38.27 10.89
C ALA A 452 43.89 37.15 11.92
N VAL A 453 43.71 35.89 11.45
CA VAL A 453 44.71 34.80 11.53
C VAL A 453 44.06 33.40 11.41
N SER A 454 44.55 32.66 10.39
CA SER A 454 44.81 31.20 10.33
C SER A 454 43.67 30.19 10.14
N GLY A 455 43.78 29.41 9.04
CA GLY A 455 43.14 28.09 8.96
C GLY A 455 43.03 27.47 7.55
N ARG A 456 44.15 27.25 6.87
CA ARG A 456 44.31 26.61 5.55
C ARG A 456 43.65 25.22 5.44
N LYS A 457 42.85 24.99 4.38
CA LYS A 457 42.79 23.73 3.59
C LYS A 457 42.06 23.96 2.26
N HIS A 458 42.72 23.61 1.15
CA HIS A 458 42.23 23.68 -0.23
C HIS A 458 41.30 22.52 -0.58
N SER A 459 40.24 22.81 -1.35
CA SER A 459 39.66 21.89 -2.34
C SER A 459 39.20 22.69 -3.55
N TYR A 460 39.71 22.32 -4.72
CA TYR A 460 39.36 22.89 -6.03
C TYR A 460 37.98 22.38 -6.47
N THR A 461 37.06 23.29 -6.80
CA THR A 461 35.95 23.07 -7.74
C THR A 461 35.52 24.40 -8.37
N GLU A 462 35.41 24.37 -9.70
CA GLU A 462 34.91 25.32 -10.70
C GLU A 462 34.12 26.57 -10.27
N ALA A 463 34.42 27.65 -10.99
CA ALA A 463 33.74 28.93 -10.97
C ALA A 463 32.32 28.81 -11.56
N THR A 464 31.31 28.85 -10.68
CA THR A 464 30.00 29.39 -11.00
C THR A 464 29.57 30.32 -9.87
N SER A 465 29.07 31.49 -10.27
CA SER A 465 28.67 32.63 -9.45
C SER A 465 27.74 32.21 -8.29
N PRO A 466 27.96 32.66 -7.04
CA PRO A 466 27.08 32.29 -5.94
C PRO A 466 25.74 33.05 -6.05
N LEU A 467 24.67 32.32 -6.37
CA LEU A 467 23.30 32.72 -6.06
C LEU A 467 23.14 32.86 -4.54
N PRO A 468 22.34 33.84 -4.03
CA PRO A 468 21.93 33.81 -2.65
C PRO A 468 21.05 32.57 -2.43
N LYS A 469 21.54 31.61 -1.65
CA LYS A 469 20.78 30.44 -1.20
C LYS A 469 19.49 30.92 -0.55
N MET A 470 18.34 30.56 -1.13
CA MET A 470 17.08 30.62 -0.39
C MET A 470 17.21 29.67 0.82
N PRO A 471 16.80 30.08 2.03
CA PRO A 471 16.91 29.22 3.19
C PRO A 471 15.96 28.03 3.00
N MET A 472 16.54 26.88 2.64
CA MET A 472 15.95 25.56 2.88
C MET A 472 15.64 25.46 4.37
N ILE A 473 14.42 25.07 4.69
CA ILE A 473 13.98 24.75 6.05
C ILE A 473 14.76 23.50 6.46
N VAL A 474 15.81 23.70 7.26
CA VAL A 474 16.40 22.64 8.06
C VAL A 474 15.98 22.95 9.50
N ASP A 475 15.20 22.03 10.07
CA ASP A 475 14.82 22.04 11.47
C ASP A 475 16.06 22.17 12.36
N GLU A 476 16.08 23.17 13.24
CA GLU A 476 16.82 23.06 14.50
C GLU A 476 15.97 23.57 15.67
N GLU A 477 16.20 22.87 16.77
CA GLU A 477 15.37 22.60 17.93
C GLU A 477 14.71 23.76 18.68
N LEU A 478 13.63 23.35 19.35
CA LEU A 478 12.70 24.07 20.20
C LEU A 478 13.35 24.44 21.55
N ASP A 479 13.48 25.73 21.89
CA ASP A 479 13.26 26.22 23.27
C ASP A 479 13.37 27.77 23.40
N SER A 480 12.22 28.43 23.61
CA SER A 480 12.00 29.59 24.52
C SER A 480 10.76 30.40 24.11
N PRO A 481 9.85 30.75 25.05
CA PRO A 481 8.68 31.57 24.77
C PRO A 481 9.03 33.05 24.95
N GLY A 482 9.25 33.75 23.83
CA GLY A 482 9.50 35.19 23.85
C GLY A 482 9.34 35.79 22.47
N GLU A 483 8.35 36.67 22.34
CA GLU A 483 8.07 37.55 21.22
C GLU A 483 9.29 37.83 20.33
N LYS A 484 9.24 37.39 19.07
CA LYS A 484 10.00 37.97 17.96
C LYS A 484 9.36 37.55 16.63
N ASP A 485 8.24 38.19 16.32
CA ASP A 485 7.73 38.40 14.95
C ASP A 485 8.79 39.15 14.06
N SER A 486 9.95 39.53 14.64
CA SER A 486 11.00 40.34 14.01
C SER A 486 12.13 39.56 13.32
N ARG A 487 12.23 38.23 13.47
CA ARG A 487 13.39 37.49 12.91
C ARG A 487 13.35 37.33 11.38
N TRP A 488 12.18 37.48 10.75
CA TRP A 488 12.03 37.45 9.28
C TRP A 488 11.86 38.84 8.65
N ASP A 489 11.66 39.89 9.45
CA ASP A 489 11.53 41.27 8.97
C ASP A 489 12.91 41.92 8.74
N PHE A 490 13.98 41.39 9.35
CA PHE A 490 15.34 41.94 9.21
C PHE A 490 16.06 41.41 7.96
N ASP A 491 16.06 40.09 7.70
CA ASP A 491 16.75 39.49 6.55
C ASP A 491 16.02 39.72 5.21
N SER A 492 14.70 39.92 5.24
CA SER A 492 13.93 40.20 4.02
C SER A 492 14.05 41.65 3.55
N ARG A 493 14.30 42.62 4.45
CA ARG A 493 14.38 44.03 4.07
C ARG A 493 15.62 44.36 3.24
N SER A 494 16.76 43.72 3.51
CA SER A 494 18.01 43.92 2.76
C SER A 494 17.99 43.21 1.40
N VAL A 495 17.37 42.03 1.28
CA VAL A 495 17.24 41.28 0.01
C VAL A 495 16.19 41.91 -0.93
N PHE A 496 15.14 42.50 -0.38
CA PHE A 496 14.07 43.15 -1.15
C PHE A 496 14.23 44.68 -1.24
N GLU A 497 15.38 45.21 -0.85
CA GLU A 497 15.68 46.64 -0.98
C GLU A 497 15.73 47.00 -2.47
N GLY A 498 14.93 47.99 -2.88
CA GLY A 498 14.78 48.36 -4.30
C GLY A 498 13.71 47.60 -5.11
N TRP A 499 13.01 46.61 -4.54
CA TRP A 499 11.90 45.93 -5.23
C TRP A 499 10.57 46.68 -5.08
N TYR A 500 9.72 46.57 -6.10
CA TYR A 500 8.36 47.07 -6.05
C TYR A 500 7.50 46.32 -5.00
N PRO A 501 6.66 47.00 -4.20
CA PRO A 501 5.95 46.38 -3.08
C PRO A 501 5.08 45.17 -3.45
N THR A 502 4.37 45.20 -4.57
CA THR A 502 3.51 44.07 -4.97
C THR A 502 4.33 42.86 -5.41
N LEU A 503 5.48 43.07 -6.07
CA LEU A 503 6.43 42.02 -6.41
C LEU A 503 6.99 41.33 -5.16
N ARG A 504 7.40 42.11 -4.15
CA ARG A 504 7.87 41.57 -2.87
C ARG A 504 6.80 40.70 -2.21
N LYS A 505 5.55 41.19 -2.16
CA LYS A 505 4.43 40.46 -1.56
C LYS A 505 4.07 39.19 -2.34
N ALA A 506 4.12 39.23 -3.66
CA ALA A 506 3.86 38.08 -4.53
C ALA A 506 4.87 36.94 -4.30
N VAL A 507 6.16 37.26 -4.33
CA VAL A 507 7.23 36.27 -4.09
C VAL A 507 7.16 35.72 -2.66
N TRP A 508 6.90 36.60 -1.67
CA TRP A 508 6.67 36.15 -0.30
C TRP A 508 5.49 35.20 -0.19
N LEU A 509 4.36 35.50 -0.83
CA LEU A 509 3.17 34.66 -0.79
C LEU A 509 3.41 33.30 -1.44
N LEU A 510 3.99 33.27 -2.65
CA LEU A 510 4.36 32.05 -3.37
C LEU A 510 5.26 31.15 -2.53
N SER A 511 6.34 31.71 -1.96
CA SER A 511 7.29 30.95 -1.14
C SER A 511 6.65 30.31 0.10
N ARG A 512 5.56 30.90 0.61
CA ARG A 512 4.91 30.47 1.85
C ARG A 512 3.87 29.38 1.65
N ILE A 513 3.25 29.31 0.47
CA ILE A 513 2.22 28.32 0.15
C ILE A 513 2.78 27.12 -0.62
N TYR A 514 3.99 27.23 -1.15
CA TYR A 514 4.69 26.16 -1.87
C TYR A 514 4.76 24.87 -1.04
N ARG A 515 4.42 23.73 -1.66
CA ARG A 515 4.34 22.37 -1.06
C ARG A 515 3.36 22.19 0.11
N LEU A 516 2.66 23.24 0.55
CA LEU A 516 1.69 23.14 1.66
C LEU A 516 0.27 22.85 1.20
N VAL A 517 -0.01 23.01 -0.09
CA VAL A 517 -1.33 22.81 -0.70
C VAL A 517 -1.18 21.84 -1.87
N ASN A 518 -2.28 21.17 -2.26
CA ASN A 518 -2.33 20.35 -3.48
C ASN A 518 -1.76 21.12 -4.69
N SER A 519 -0.98 20.42 -5.52
CA SER A 519 -0.33 20.98 -6.71
C SER A 519 -1.28 21.78 -7.59
N THR A 520 -2.47 21.26 -7.90
CA THR A 520 -3.41 21.94 -8.79
C THR A 520 -3.90 23.27 -8.23
N VAL A 521 -4.21 23.29 -6.93
CA VAL A 521 -4.65 24.51 -6.23
C VAL A 521 -3.50 25.51 -6.09
N PHE A 522 -2.28 25.03 -5.87
CA PHE A 522 -1.08 25.87 -5.85
C PHE A 522 -0.84 26.52 -7.22
N ASP A 523 -0.93 25.74 -8.30
CA ASP A 523 -0.70 26.21 -9.68
C ASP A 523 -1.69 27.31 -10.07
N ASP A 524 -2.97 27.13 -9.73
CA ASP A 524 -4.02 28.13 -9.96
C ASP A 524 -3.77 29.42 -9.16
N LEU A 525 -3.44 29.30 -7.87
CA LEU A 525 -3.11 30.46 -7.04
C LEU A 525 -1.86 31.18 -7.54
N ALA A 526 -0.85 30.42 -7.94
CA ALA A 526 0.39 30.97 -8.44
C ALA A 526 0.20 31.72 -9.75
N HIS A 527 -0.58 31.18 -10.69
CA HIS A 527 -0.99 31.89 -11.90
C HIS A 527 -1.65 33.23 -11.55
N GLN A 528 -2.66 33.22 -10.67
CA GLN A 528 -3.34 34.45 -10.27
C GLN A 528 -2.39 35.46 -9.60
N ILE A 529 -1.49 35.01 -8.73
CA ILE A 529 -0.50 35.87 -8.07
C ILE A 529 0.42 36.51 -9.11
N VAL A 530 0.96 35.73 -10.04
CA VAL A 530 1.88 36.22 -11.08
C VAL A 530 1.15 37.18 -12.02
N HIS A 531 -0.04 36.83 -12.49
CA HIS A 531 -0.86 37.65 -13.38
C HIS A 531 -1.21 39.01 -12.75
N GLN A 532 -1.72 39.02 -11.52
CA GLN A 532 -2.07 40.27 -10.83
C GLN A 532 -0.83 41.12 -10.51
N THR A 533 0.30 40.50 -10.23
CA THR A 533 1.57 41.21 -10.03
C THR A 533 2.03 41.87 -11.33
N ASN A 534 1.91 41.17 -12.46
CA ASN A 534 2.23 41.69 -13.79
C ASN A 534 1.36 42.92 -14.13
N LEU A 535 0.05 42.84 -13.93
CA LEU A 535 -0.86 43.96 -14.10
C LEU A 535 -0.50 45.16 -13.19
N SER A 536 -0.17 44.90 -11.93
CA SER A 536 0.24 45.92 -10.97
C SER A 536 1.54 46.63 -11.40
N LEU A 537 2.52 45.88 -11.91
CA LEU A 537 3.76 46.43 -12.45
C LEU A 537 3.52 47.28 -13.70
N HIS A 538 2.64 46.85 -14.60
CA HIS A 538 2.23 47.66 -15.75
C HIS A 538 1.56 48.97 -15.34
N GLN A 539 0.63 48.93 -14.38
CA GLN A 539 -0.01 50.14 -13.86
C GLN A 539 1.00 51.09 -13.21
N ALA A 540 1.95 50.55 -12.45
CA ALA A 540 3.04 51.34 -11.87
C ALA A 540 3.92 51.98 -12.96
N SER A 541 4.29 51.23 -14.01
CA SER A 541 5.07 51.75 -15.13
C SER A 541 4.35 52.89 -15.87
N ALA A 542 3.03 52.78 -16.09
CA ALA A 542 2.23 53.83 -16.70
C ALA A 542 2.22 55.11 -15.86
N GLN A 543 2.15 54.98 -14.52
CA GLN A 543 2.24 56.13 -13.63
C GLN A 543 3.64 56.75 -13.60
N ILE A 544 4.71 55.93 -13.66
CA ILE A 544 6.10 56.43 -13.75
C ILE A 544 6.31 57.20 -15.07
N ALA A 545 5.75 56.71 -16.19
CA ALA A 545 5.86 57.36 -17.49
C ALA A 545 5.27 58.79 -17.48
N THR A 546 4.23 59.04 -16.67
CA THR A 546 3.64 60.39 -16.52
C THR A 546 4.45 61.33 -15.64
N LYS A 547 5.28 60.80 -14.73
CA LYS A 547 6.00 61.58 -13.70
C LYS A 547 7.48 61.82 -14.02
N SER A 548 8.15 60.82 -14.60
CA SER A 548 9.58 60.81 -14.92
C SER A 548 9.76 60.84 -16.44
N SER A 549 10.26 59.75 -17.03
CA SER A 549 10.39 59.60 -18.48
C SER A 549 9.81 58.25 -18.95
N PRO A 550 9.42 58.12 -20.23
CA PRO A 550 8.97 56.84 -20.79
C PRO A 550 10.07 55.77 -20.77
N ALA A 551 11.35 56.17 -20.88
CA ALA A 551 12.48 55.25 -20.80
C ALA A 551 12.65 54.68 -19.38
N ASP A 552 12.51 55.52 -18.34
CA ASP A 552 12.56 55.08 -16.94
C ASP A 552 11.41 54.12 -16.60
N ALA A 553 10.23 54.36 -17.18
CA ALA A 553 9.07 53.48 -17.01
C ALA A 553 9.29 52.09 -17.64
N GLN A 554 9.83 52.04 -18.85
CA GLN A 554 10.15 50.79 -19.54
C GLN A 554 11.27 50.03 -18.83
N LEU A 555 12.33 50.70 -18.38
CA LEU A 555 13.43 50.07 -17.63
C LEU A 555 13.01 49.61 -16.24
N PHE A 556 12.15 50.37 -15.55
CA PHE A 556 11.50 49.92 -14.32
C PHE A 556 10.77 48.60 -14.56
N LEU A 557 9.97 48.52 -15.62
CA LEU A 557 9.17 47.34 -15.93
C LEU A 557 10.05 46.15 -16.32
N ILE A 558 11.07 46.35 -17.17
CA ILE A 558 12.05 45.30 -17.54
C ILE A 558 12.75 44.75 -16.30
N LYS A 559 13.26 45.61 -15.42
CA LYS A 559 13.91 45.20 -14.17
C LYS A 559 13.00 44.30 -13.33
N HIS A 560 11.78 44.71 -13.08
CA HIS A 560 10.86 44.00 -12.17
C HIS A 560 10.26 42.73 -12.78
N LEU A 561 10.04 42.69 -14.10
CA LEU A 561 9.61 41.47 -14.79
C LEU A 561 10.74 40.42 -14.85
N LEU A 562 12.00 40.84 -15.02
CA LEU A 562 13.15 39.94 -14.95
C LEU A 562 13.31 39.32 -13.56
N ILE A 563 13.15 40.13 -12.51
CA ILE A 563 13.15 39.64 -11.13
C ILE A 563 12.00 38.65 -10.92
N LEU A 564 10.78 38.98 -11.33
CA LEU A 564 9.63 38.08 -11.22
C LEU A 564 9.88 36.75 -11.95
N LYS A 565 10.43 36.78 -13.15
CA LYS A 565 10.78 35.60 -13.95
C LYS A 565 11.80 34.72 -13.22
N GLN A 566 12.86 35.32 -12.69
CA GLN A 566 13.89 34.57 -11.97
C GLN A 566 13.32 33.90 -10.72
N GLN A 567 12.45 34.58 -9.99
CA GLN A 567 11.83 34.03 -8.77
C GLN A 567 10.84 32.90 -9.09
N ILE A 568 10.05 33.00 -10.15
CA ILE A 568 9.12 31.93 -10.57
C ILE A 568 9.88 30.66 -10.98
N VAL A 569 11.01 30.80 -11.68
CA VAL A 569 11.85 29.65 -12.08
C VAL A 569 12.44 28.94 -10.86
N ALA A 570 12.76 29.67 -9.78
CA ALA A 570 13.32 29.09 -8.56
C ALA A 570 12.33 28.24 -7.74
N PHE A 571 11.02 28.33 -7.99
CA PHE A 571 10.00 27.51 -7.32
C PHE A 571 9.78 26.14 -7.97
N ASP A 572 10.67 25.74 -8.89
CA ASP A 572 10.72 24.45 -9.59
C ASP A 572 9.32 23.85 -9.82
N ILE A 573 8.55 24.58 -10.61
CA ILE A 573 7.29 24.13 -11.16
C ILE A 573 7.67 23.05 -12.15
N GLU A 574 7.69 21.81 -11.69
CA GLU A 574 8.01 20.66 -12.50
C GLU A 574 7.19 20.70 -13.78
N PHE A 575 7.89 20.40 -14.87
CA PHE A 575 7.34 20.23 -16.20
C PHE A 575 6.48 18.95 -16.18
N VAL A 576 5.30 19.03 -15.56
CA VAL A 576 4.28 17.99 -15.62
C VAL A 576 3.80 17.98 -17.07
N SER A 577 4.14 16.91 -17.78
CA SER A 577 3.54 16.56 -19.06
C SER A 577 2.03 16.74 -19.00
N PRO A 578 1.37 17.24 -20.06
CA PRO A 578 -0.04 17.61 -20.01
C PRO A 578 -0.90 16.36 -19.77
N GLU A 579 -1.20 16.08 -18.52
CA GLU A 579 -2.31 15.20 -18.15
C GLU A 579 -3.51 16.07 -17.84
N VAL A 580 -4.52 15.85 -18.66
CA VAL A 580 -5.80 16.55 -18.71
C VAL A 580 -6.52 16.32 -17.38
N SER A 581 -6.47 17.31 -16.49
CA SER A 581 -7.33 17.33 -15.30
C SER A 581 -8.61 18.11 -15.56
N PHE A 582 -9.74 17.57 -15.09
CA PHE A 582 -11.08 18.10 -15.31
C PHE A 582 -11.49 19.07 -14.19
N ASP A 583 -12.10 20.20 -14.56
CA ASP A 583 -12.54 21.25 -13.63
C ASP A 583 -13.77 20.84 -12.78
N PHE A 584 -13.71 21.11 -11.48
CA PHE A 584 -14.78 20.92 -10.50
C PHE A 584 -15.34 22.24 -9.94
N SER A 585 -15.21 23.37 -10.66
CA SER A 585 -15.80 24.66 -10.24
C SER A 585 -17.34 24.64 -10.13
N GLY A 586 -18.02 23.64 -10.72
CA GLY A 586 -19.47 23.44 -10.63
C GLY A 586 -20.00 22.67 -9.41
N VAL A 587 -19.16 22.04 -8.59
CA VAL A 587 -19.62 21.24 -7.41
C VAL A 587 -19.68 22.03 -6.10
N SER A 588 -19.13 23.25 -6.06
CA SER A 588 -19.15 24.07 -4.85
C SER A 588 -20.59 24.41 -4.39
N ASN A 589 -21.51 24.72 -5.32
CA ASN A 589 -22.90 25.06 -4.98
C ASN A 589 -23.79 23.85 -4.65
N THR A 590 -23.50 22.65 -5.17
CA THR A 590 -24.27 21.43 -4.86
C THR A 590 -23.88 20.82 -3.51
N PHE A 591 -22.65 21.08 -3.04
CA PHE A 591 -22.16 20.69 -1.71
C PHE A 591 -22.84 21.47 -0.57
N TRP A 592 -23.15 22.75 -0.81
CA TRP A 592 -23.88 23.60 0.16
C TRP A 592 -25.36 23.23 0.28
N GLU A 593 -26.03 22.85 -0.82
CA GLU A 593 -27.44 22.38 -0.80
C GLU A 593 -27.62 21.00 -0.12
N LEU A 594 -26.65 20.09 -0.23
CA LEU A 594 -26.70 18.78 0.45
C LEU A 594 -26.36 18.86 1.96
N ARG A 595 -25.60 19.88 2.38
CA ARG A 595 -25.28 20.20 3.79
C ARG A 595 -26.50 20.63 4.60
N GLU A 596 -27.52 21.23 3.98
CA GLU A 596 -28.76 21.63 4.68
C GLU A 596 -29.73 20.47 4.94
N ARG A 597 -29.56 19.29 4.31
CA ARG A 597 -30.47 18.14 4.44
C ARG A 597 -29.92 16.91 5.17
N GLY A 598 -28.70 16.97 5.74
CA GLY A 598 -28.24 15.99 6.74
C GLY A 598 -28.07 14.54 6.27
N GLY A 599 -27.61 14.31 5.03
CA GLY A 599 -27.48 12.96 4.44
C GLY A 599 -26.09 12.57 3.90
N LEU A 600 -25.01 13.21 4.35
CA LEU A 600 -23.66 13.10 3.76
C LEU A 600 -22.89 11.79 4.04
N PHE A 601 -23.40 10.91 4.91
CA PHE A 601 -22.66 9.73 5.38
C PHE A 601 -23.13 8.39 4.78
N ASN A 602 -23.83 8.39 3.63
CA ASN A 602 -24.25 7.14 2.97
C ASN A 602 -23.62 6.97 1.57
N PRO A 603 -22.75 5.97 1.36
CA PRO A 603 -22.00 5.77 0.10
C PRO A 603 -22.90 5.49 -1.11
N ARG A 604 -24.15 5.05 -0.93
CA ARG A 604 -25.10 4.80 -2.03
C ARG A 604 -25.63 6.07 -2.71
N ASN A 605 -25.61 7.22 -2.02
CA ASN A 605 -26.05 8.50 -2.61
C ASN A 605 -24.94 9.14 -3.48
N LEU A 606 -23.67 8.84 -3.18
CA LEU A 606 -22.49 9.26 -3.94
C LEU A 606 -22.44 8.61 -5.34
N VAL A 607 -22.83 7.34 -5.45
CA VAL A 607 -22.84 6.59 -6.72
C VAL A 607 -23.91 7.10 -7.69
N ARG A 608 -25.00 7.67 -7.20
CA ARG A 608 -26.06 8.27 -8.03
C ARG A 608 -25.65 9.61 -8.67
N LEU A 609 -24.60 10.26 -8.16
CA LEU A 609 -24.08 11.53 -8.67
C LEU A 609 -23.19 11.36 -9.92
N LEU A 610 -22.64 10.16 -10.14
CA LEU A 610 -21.77 9.84 -11.28
C LEU A 610 -22.53 9.49 -12.58
N GLY A 611 -23.85 9.36 -12.53
CA GLY A 611 -24.67 8.83 -13.63
C GLY A 611 -25.35 9.83 -14.57
N ASN A 612 -25.45 11.12 -14.21
CA ASN A 612 -26.15 12.12 -15.04
C ASN A 612 -25.25 13.33 -15.31
N GLY A 613 -24.92 13.50 -16.58
CA GLY A 613 -23.76 14.25 -17.04
C GLY A 613 -23.85 15.77 -17.00
N LEU A 614 -22.70 16.36 -16.70
CA LEU A 614 -22.26 17.71 -17.05
C LEU A 614 -20.75 17.62 -17.27
N LEU A 615 -20.30 17.69 -18.53
CA LEU A 615 -18.88 17.61 -18.90
C LEU A 615 -18.18 18.97 -18.65
N PRO A 616 -17.10 19.05 -17.85
CA PRO A 616 -16.34 20.30 -17.63
C PRO A 616 -15.22 20.50 -18.67
N ARG A 617 -14.85 21.77 -18.90
CA ARG A 617 -13.79 22.21 -19.82
C ARG A 617 -12.40 22.21 -19.16
N VAL A 618 -11.36 21.99 -19.98
CA VAL A 618 -9.94 21.87 -19.63
C VAL A 618 -9.30 23.26 -19.39
N VAL A 619 -8.46 23.39 -18.36
CA VAL A 619 -7.68 24.62 -18.11
C VAL A 619 -6.19 24.27 -17.83
N GLU A 620 -5.29 24.89 -18.60
CA GLU A 620 -3.82 24.73 -18.58
C GLU A 620 -3.15 25.96 -17.90
N ASN A 621 -3.17 26.08 -16.57
CA ASN A 621 -2.97 27.39 -15.93
C ASN A 621 -1.51 27.84 -15.68
N MET A 622 -0.57 26.98 -15.25
CA MET A 622 0.76 27.48 -14.83
C MET A 622 1.75 27.71 -15.98
N LEU A 623 1.62 26.93 -17.06
CA LEU A 623 2.40 27.10 -18.29
C LEU A 623 2.07 28.46 -18.95
N ASP A 624 0.83 28.92 -18.81
CA ASP A 624 0.36 30.22 -19.29
C ASP A 624 1.00 31.40 -18.53
N ALA A 625 1.18 31.33 -17.21
CA ALA A 625 1.77 32.44 -16.44
C ALA A 625 3.20 32.78 -16.87
N LYS A 626 4.01 31.75 -17.20
CA LYS A 626 5.37 31.92 -17.71
C LYS A 626 5.37 32.45 -19.14
N VAL A 627 4.48 31.92 -19.99
CA VAL A 627 4.32 32.35 -21.39
C VAL A 627 3.83 33.81 -21.45
N GLU A 628 2.86 34.18 -20.61
CA GLU A 628 2.38 35.55 -20.45
C GLU A 628 3.53 36.46 -20.03
N LEU A 629 4.28 36.09 -18.99
CA LEU A 629 5.40 36.89 -18.50
C LEU A 629 6.47 37.10 -19.58
N ASP A 630 6.86 36.05 -20.31
CA ASP A 630 7.84 36.12 -21.39
C ASP A 630 7.33 36.94 -22.59
N GLY A 631 6.05 36.82 -22.93
CA GLY A 631 5.40 37.62 -23.96
C GLY A 631 5.37 39.12 -23.61
N ARG A 632 5.04 39.46 -22.36
CA ARG A 632 5.07 40.83 -21.85
C ARG A 632 6.49 41.39 -21.83
N LEU A 633 7.45 40.63 -21.30
CA LEU A 633 8.85 41.05 -21.26
C LEU A 633 9.39 41.33 -22.66
N ARG A 634 9.12 40.46 -23.65
CA ARG A 634 9.51 40.67 -25.05
C ARG A 634 8.91 41.94 -25.63
N THR A 635 7.64 42.22 -25.35
CA THR A 635 6.95 43.43 -25.82
C THR A 635 7.61 44.68 -25.25
N VAL A 636 7.87 44.73 -23.94
CA VAL A 636 8.48 45.89 -23.29
C VAL A 636 9.93 46.12 -23.75
N ILE A 637 10.69 45.03 -23.94
CA ILE A 637 12.04 45.11 -24.51
C ILE A 637 11.99 45.70 -25.92
N ASN A 638 11.12 45.18 -26.79
CA ASN A 638 10.95 45.70 -28.15
C ASN A 638 10.48 47.16 -28.16
N ASP A 639 9.57 47.57 -27.27
CA ASP A 639 9.10 48.95 -27.19
C ASP A 639 10.23 49.90 -26.72
N PHE A 640 11.06 49.45 -25.78
CA PHE A 640 12.23 50.18 -25.30
C PHE A 640 13.28 50.34 -26.39
N THR A 641 13.67 49.24 -27.04
CA THR A 641 14.70 49.24 -28.07
C THR A 641 14.26 50.05 -29.28
N ASN A 642 13.01 49.91 -29.71
CA ASN A 642 12.42 50.75 -30.75
C ASN A 642 12.38 52.23 -30.34
N SER A 643 11.99 52.55 -29.10
CA SER A 643 11.94 53.96 -28.64
C SER A 643 13.34 54.60 -28.61
N ALA A 644 14.36 53.85 -28.20
CA ALA A 644 15.75 54.30 -28.25
C ALA A 644 16.23 54.48 -29.69
N ALA A 645 15.98 53.51 -30.56
CA ALA A 645 16.34 53.57 -31.98
C ALA A 645 15.61 54.72 -32.71
N VAL A 646 14.33 54.98 -32.41
CA VAL A 646 13.57 56.13 -32.92
C VAL A 646 14.24 57.44 -32.54
N LYS A 647 14.67 57.60 -31.28
CA LYS A 647 15.34 58.83 -30.83
C LYS A 647 16.67 59.03 -31.56
N MET A 648 17.45 57.96 -31.70
CA MET A 648 18.74 57.97 -32.39
C MET A 648 18.61 58.26 -33.90
N THR A 649 17.53 57.79 -34.52
CA THR A 649 17.23 57.97 -35.96
C THR A 649 16.27 59.13 -36.26
N ALA A 650 15.82 59.88 -35.25
CA ALA A 650 14.85 60.97 -35.40
C ALA A 650 15.25 62.07 -36.41
N PRO A 651 16.54 62.38 -36.62
CA PRO A 651 16.96 63.33 -37.64
C PRO A 651 16.69 62.86 -39.08
N LEU A 652 16.44 61.57 -39.32
CA LEU A 652 16.14 61.02 -40.65
C LEU A 652 14.71 61.35 -41.10
N PRO A 653 14.49 61.65 -42.40
CA PRO A 653 13.15 61.89 -42.92
C PRO A 653 12.33 60.58 -42.99
N SER A 654 11.14 60.57 -42.38
CA SER A 654 10.24 59.40 -42.38
C SER A 654 9.70 59.00 -43.76
N LYS A 655 9.76 59.91 -44.75
CA LYS A 655 9.46 59.65 -46.15
C LYS A 655 10.48 60.34 -47.02
N VAL A 656 11.22 59.56 -47.81
CA VAL A 656 12.18 60.13 -48.77
C VAL A 656 11.41 60.67 -49.97
N THR A 657 11.38 62.00 -50.10
CA THR A 657 10.84 62.69 -51.28
C THR A 657 11.96 63.35 -52.07
N PRO A 658 11.81 63.61 -53.37
CA PRO A 658 12.87 64.25 -54.18
C PRO A 658 13.30 65.63 -53.65
N ALA A 659 12.43 66.35 -52.92
CA ALA A 659 12.77 67.60 -52.24
C ALA A 659 13.55 67.40 -50.92
N SER A 660 13.46 66.20 -50.31
CA SER A 660 14.16 65.84 -49.08
C SER A 660 15.62 65.47 -49.31
N VAL A 661 16.00 65.09 -50.54
CA VAL A 661 17.36 64.62 -50.89
C VAL A 661 18.45 65.67 -50.56
N SER A 662 18.15 66.96 -50.67
CA SER A 662 19.09 68.03 -50.28
C SER A 662 19.27 68.19 -48.77
N LYS A 663 18.28 67.77 -47.97
CA LYS A 663 18.29 67.80 -46.50
C LYS A 663 18.78 66.50 -45.86
N VAL A 664 18.87 65.42 -46.66
CA VAL A 664 19.37 64.10 -46.22
C VAL A 664 20.81 64.18 -45.71
N ARG A 665 21.67 64.98 -46.35
CA ARG A 665 23.08 65.16 -45.92
C ARG A 665 23.18 65.69 -44.49
N SER A 666 22.47 66.77 -44.20
CA SER A 666 22.41 67.34 -42.84
C SER A 666 21.72 66.41 -41.85
N ALA A 667 20.71 65.64 -42.30
CA ALA A 667 20.01 64.68 -41.46
C ALA A 667 20.90 63.52 -41.01
N ILE A 668 21.73 62.96 -41.90
CA ILE A 668 22.67 61.87 -41.57
C ILE A 668 23.79 62.38 -40.65
N GLY A 669 24.33 63.58 -40.91
CA GLY A 669 25.31 64.20 -40.01
C GLY A 669 24.76 64.44 -38.59
N ASN A 670 23.52 64.94 -38.50
CA ASN A 670 22.83 65.14 -37.22
C ASN A 670 22.48 63.80 -36.54
N MET A 671 22.12 62.77 -37.30
CA MET A 671 21.89 61.41 -36.79
C MET A 671 23.17 60.84 -36.17
N ARG A 672 24.33 60.96 -36.84
CA ARG A 672 25.61 60.47 -36.30
C ARG A 672 25.96 61.15 -34.98
N GLN A 673 25.81 62.46 -34.90
CA GLN A 673 26.02 63.21 -33.65
C GLN A 673 25.02 62.83 -32.54
N THR A 674 23.79 62.50 -32.92
CA THR A 674 22.75 62.05 -31.97
C THR A 674 23.08 60.66 -31.45
N ILE A 675 23.52 59.74 -32.31
CA ILE A 675 23.98 58.40 -31.92
C ILE A 675 25.18 58.47 -30.97
N GLU A 676 26.21 59.25 -31.32
CA GLU A 676 27.41 59.43 -30.47
C GLU A 676 27.11 60.00 -29.08
N LYS A 677 26.05 60.81 -28.96
CA LYS A 677 25.61 61.39 -27.68
C LYS A 677 24.68 60.49 -26.88
N GLU A 678 23.70 59.87 -27.54
CA GLU A 678 22.65 59.07 -26.88
C GLU A 678 23.16 57.70 -26.43
N VAL A 679 24.17 57.12 -27.10
CA VAL A 679 24.72 55.80 -26.73
C VAL A 679 25.36 55.79 -25.33
N PRO A 680 26.24 56.76 -24.96
CA PRO A 680 26.75 56.87 -23.58
C PRO A 680 25.65 57.12 -22.54
N GLU A 681 24.64 57.93 -22.87
CA GLU A 681 23.51 58.22 -21.97
C GLU A 681 22.64 56.97 -21.74
N LEU A 682 22.36 56.20 -22.81
CA LEU A 682 21.67 54.91 -22.76
C LEU A 682 22.42 53.91 -21.86
N ARG A 683 23.74 53.77 -22.04
CA ARG A 683 24.57 52.87 -21.22
C ARG A 683 24.54 53.27 -19.74
N LYS A 684 24.65 54.56 -19.42
CA LYS A 684 24.52 55.06 -18.04
C LYS A 684 23.15 54.76 -17.43
N LEU A 685 22.09 54.88 -18.23
CA LEU A 685 20.73 54.59 -17.79
C LEU A 685 20.48 53.09 -17.58
N LEU A 686 21.05 52.23 -18.43
CA LEU A 686 20.98 50.77 -18.25
C LEU A 686 21.70 50.31 -16.99
N VAL A 687 22.85 50.91 -16.66
CA VAL A 687 23.62 50.61 -15.44
C VAL A 687 22.85 50.98 -14.16
N SER A 688 22.01 52.01 -14.17
CA SER A 688 21.26 52.40 -12.97
C SER A 688 20.05 51.51 -12.68
N TYR A 689 19.56 50.73 -13.65
CA TYR A 689 18.38 49.87 -13.47
C TYR A 689 18.71 48.37 -13.48
N ILE A 690 19.69 47.93 -14.28
CA ILE A 690 19.99 46.51 -14.50
C ILE A 690 21.41 46.20 -14.02
N ASP A 691 21.51 45.34 -13.01
CA ASP A 691 22.78 44.94 -12.41
C ASP A 691 23.57 43.97 -13.31
N ASP A 692 22.87 43.07 -14.01
CA ASP A 692 23.48 42.05 -14.87
C ASP A 692 24.09 42.64 -16.15
N THR A 693 25.42 42.51 -16.28
CA THR A 693 26.20 43.00 -17.42
C THR A 693 25.76 42.37 -18.74
N ARG A 694 25.43 41.07 -18.74
CA ARG A 694 25.04 40.37 -19.97
C ARG A 694 23.72 40.89 -20.52
N THR A 695 22.73 41.09 -19.65
CA THR A 695 21.43 41.67 -20.03
C THR A 695 21.60 43.10 -20.56
N ARG A 696 22.47 43.92 -19.95
CA ARG A 696 22.77 45.27 -20.46
C ARG A 696 23.35 45.23 -21.88
N GLU A 697 24.37 44.41 -22.13
CA GLU A 697 24.98 44.32 -23.46
C GLU A 697 24.00 43.76 -24.51
N THR A 698 23.15 42.81 -24.12
CA THR A 698 22.11 42.28 -25.02
C THR A 698 21.09 43.36 -25.40
N LEU A 699 20.69 44.22 -24.46
CA LEU A 699 19.79 45.34 -24.75
C LEU A 699 20.46 46.40 -25.63
N VAL A 700 21.75 46.68 -25.42
CA VAL A 700 22.50 47.61 -26.29
C VAL A 700 22.64 47.06 -27.71
N ALA A 701 22.95 45.76 -27.84
CA ALA A 701 22.98 45.07 -29.13
C ALA A 701 21.63 45.15 -29.85
N ALA A 702 20.52 44.88 -29.14
CA ALA A 702 19.19 44.98 -29.73
C ALA A 702 18.82 46.41 -30.17
N VAL A 703 19.29 47.46 -29.45
CA VAL A 703 19.13 48.85 -29.91
C VAL A 703 19.95 49.10 -31.17
N HIS A 704 21.19 48.60 -31.22
CA HIS A 704 22.07 48.70 -32.40
C HIS A 704 21.42 48.04 -33.62
N ASP A 705 20.95 46.81 -33.50
CA ASP A 705 20.24 46.08 -34.57
C ASP A 705 19.06 46.88 -35.12
N HIS A 706 18.24 47.49 -34.25
CA HIS A 706 17.12 48.32 -34.68
C HIS A 706 17.54 49.64 -35.33
N VAL A 707 18.68 50.22 -34.93
CA VAL A 707 19.25 51.41 -35.59
C VAL A 707 19.76 51.06 -36.98
N VAL A 708 20.43 49.92 -37.13
CA VAL A 708 20.88 49.39 -38.42
C VAL A 708 19.69 49.11 -39.32
N GLN A 709 18.69 48.36 -38.84
CA GLN A 709 17.47 48.06 -39.61
C GLN A 709 16.74 49.32 -40.10
N ARG A 710 16.65 50.35 -39.25
CA ARG A 710 16.03 51.63 -39.65
C ARG A 710 16.87 52.40 -40.67
N TYR A 711 18.19 52.27 -40.61
CA TYR A 711 19.07 52.84 -41.60
C TYR A 711 18.96 52.10 -42.94
N GLU A 712 18.87 50.77 -42.92
CA GLU A 712 18.60 49.92 -44.08
C GLU A 712 17.30 50.33 -44.77
N ASP A 713 16.19 50.40 -44.04
CA ASP A 713 14.88 50.84 -44.56
C ASP A 713 14.96 52.23 -45.21
N PHE A 714 15.69 53.16 -44.57
CA PHE A 714 15.94 54.48 -45.10
C PHE A 714 16.80 54.44 -46.37
N PHE A 715 17.85 53.63 -46.39
CA PHE A 715 18.80 53.51 -47.49
C PHE A 715 18.14 52.87 -48.72
N GLU A 716 17.29 51.86 -48.53
CA GLU A 716 16.46 51.28 -49.59
C GLU A 716 15.48 52.31 -50.17
N ALA A 717 14.78 53.07 -49.32
CA ALA A 717 13.88 54.13 -49.78
C ALA A 717 14.64 55.26 -50.51
N TYR A 718 15.84 55.61 -50.03
CA TYR A 718 16.71 56.61 -50.65
C TYR A 718 17.19 56.16 -52.04
N THR A 719 17.70 54.93 -52.15
CA THR A 719 18.19 54.36 -53.41
C THR A 719 17.05 54.21 -54.42
N ALA A 720 15.84 53.82 -54.00
CA ALA A 720 14.67 53.73 -54.87
C ALA A 720 14.28 55.10 -55.49
N VAL A 721 14.30 56.17 -54.69
CA VAL A 721 13.97 57.54 -55.15
C VAL A 721 15.06 58.11 -56.07
N VAL A 722 16.33 57.85 -55.75
CA VAL A 722 17.48 58.28 -56.58
C VAL A 722 17.55 57.49 -57.89
N ALA A 723 17.17 56.20 -57.88
CA ALA A 723 17.13 55.36 -59.07
C ALA A 723 16.00 55.74 -60.04
N GLY A 724 14.83 56.17 -59.53
CA GLY A 724 13.65 56.58 -60.30
C GLY A 724 13.60 58.06 -60.74
N GLY A 725 14.53 58.90 -60.29
CA GLY A 725 14.62 60.32 -60.65
C GLY A 725 15.24 60.59 -62.03
N ASP A 726 14.76 61.65 -62.71
CA ASP A 726 15.17 62.06 -64.05
C ASP A 726 16.71 62.20 -64.20
N ARG A 727 17.23 62.01 -65.42
CA ARG A 727 18.66 61.91 -65.78
C ARG A 727 19.53 63.08 -65.29
N ALA A 728 18.90 64.21 -64.95
CA ALA A 728 19.52 65.40 -64.35
C ALA A 728 20.01 65.18 -62.89
N LEU A 729 19.34 64.34 -62.10
CA LEU A 729 19.78 63.97 -60.74
C LEU A 729 20.99 63.02 -60.80
N ARG A 730 21.01 62.08 -61.76
CA ARG A 730 22.15 61.17 -61.98
C ARG A 730 23.44 61.88 -62.40
N LYS A 731 23.35 63.01 -63.12
CA LYS A 731 24.53 63.79 -63.54
C LYS A 731 25.15 64.65 -62.44
N ARG A 732 24.37 65.09 -61.42
CA ARG A 732 24.93 65.75 -60.23
C ARG A 732 25.55 64.76 -59.25
N ALA A 733 25.03 63.53 -59.17
CA ALA A 733 25.59 62.47 -58.33
C ALA A 733 26.95 61.92 -58.83
N GLY A 734 27.30 62.12 -60.10
CA GLY A 734 28.51 61.54 -60.70
C GLY A 734 29.82 62.33 -60.50
N LYS A 735 29.82 63.47 -59.79
CA LYS A 735 31.03 64.30 -59.62
C LYS A 735 31.16 65.01 -58.27
N GLU A 736 30.62 64.42 -57.21
CA GLU A 736 30.97 64.74 -55.82
C GLU A 736 31.11 63.39 -55.08
N ARG A 737 32.11 63.27 -54.21
CA ARG A 737 32.59 62.03 -53.58
C ARG A 737 31.46 61.13 -53.08
N ALA A 738 31.65 59.82 -53.25
CA ALA A 738 30.89 58.74 -52.64
C ALA A 738 30.99 58.68 -51.09
N ASP A 739 31.27 59.80 -50.40
CA ASP A 739 31.61 59.86 -48.97
C ASP A 739 30.46 60.32 -48.04
N GLU A 740 29.26 60.61 -48.54
CA GLU A 740 28.27 61.36 -47.74
C GLU A 740 27.01 60.60 -47.31
N VAL A 741 26.64 59.53 -47.99
CA VAL A 741 25.64 58.56 -47.53
C VAL A 741 26.35 57.22 -47.54
N TRP A 742 26.63 56.67 -46.35
CA TRP A 742 27.30 55.39 -46.23
C TRP A 742 26.39 54.29 -46.76
N ASP A 743 26.99 53.28 -47.40
CA ASP A 743 26.27 52.03 -47.61
C ASP A 743 26.01 51.37 -46.26
N VAL A 744 25.10 50.39 -46.28
CA VAL A 744 24.67 49.70 -45.07
C VAL A 744 25.87 49.08 -44.34
N GLU A 745 26.80 48.46 -45.06
CA GLU A 745 28.00 47.84 -44.49
C GLU A 745 28.90 48.86 -43.76
N THR A 746 29.23 50.00 -44.40
CA THR A 746 30.06 51.03 -43.74
C THR A 746 29.35 51.66 -42.54
N PHE A 747 28.02 51.78 -42.58
CA PHE A 747 27.24 52.28 -41.45
C PHE A 747 27.19 51.28 -40.29
N THR A 748 27.04 50.00 -40.58
CA THR A 748 27.04 48.92 -39.58
C THR A 748 28.40 48.87 -38.88
N ASP A 749 29.52 48.86 -39.62
CA ASP A 749 30.87 48.84 -39.04
C ASP A 749 31.17 50.05 -38.14
N TRP A 750 30.78 51.26 -38.57
CA TRP A 750 30.93 52.45 -37.75
C TRP A 750 30.05 52.41 -36.50
N SER A 751 28.79 52.01 -36.65
CA SER A 751 27.84 51.98 -35.54
C SER A 751 28.19 50.90 -34.51
N GLU A 752 28.72 49.75 -34.92
CA GLU A 752 29.28 48.73 -34.01
C GLU A 752 30.38 49.30 -33.11
N GLY A 753 31.29 50.09 -33.68
CA GLY A 753 32.36 50.77 -32.93
C GLY A 753 31.85 51.82 -31.94
N VAL A 754 30.77 52.52 -32.27
CA VAL A 754 30.15 53.53 -31.39
C VAL A 754 29.35 52.86 -30.27
N PHE A 755 28.55 51.84 -30.59
CA PHE A 755 27.77 51.09 -29.61
C PHE A 755 28.63 50.18 -28.74
N ARG A 756 29.85 49.81 -29.18
CA ARG A 756 30.78 48.88 -28.51
C ARG A 756 30.14 47.51 -28.23
N VAL A 757 29.34 47.01 -29.17
CA VAL A 757 28.70 45.69 -29.05
C VAL A 757 29.79 44.62 -29.09
N GLY A 758 29.94 43.81 -28.03
CA GLY A 758 30.88 42.68 -28.00
C GLY A 758 32.27 42.95 -27.40
N ILE A 759 32.61 44.17 -26.97
CA ILE A 759 33.84 44.43 -26.22
C ILE A 759 33.55 44.20 -24.74
N VAL A 760 33.60 42.95 -24.29
CA VAL A 760 33.74 42.65 -22.86
C VAL A 760 35.09 43.21 -22.44
N GLN A 761 35.11 44.38 -21.81
CA GLN A 761 36.30 44.90 -21.14
C GLN A 761 36.72 43.87 -20.08
N MET A 762 37.73 43.06 -20.41
CA MET A 762 38.64 42.48 -19.43
C MET A 762 39.37 43.65 -18.74
N GLU A 763 38.75 44.28 -17.75
CA GLU A 763 39.48 45.06 -16.76
C GLU A 763 39.62 44.20 -15.51
N GLY A 764 40.74 43.46 -15.45
CA GLY A 764 41.04 42.59 -14.33
C GLY A 764 42.21 41.64 -14.56
N SER A 765 43.33 42.11 -15.11
CA SER A 765 44.65 41.50 -14.88
C SER A 765 45.74 42.39 -15.47
N GLU A 766 46.21 43.37 -14.70
CA GLU A 766 47.55 43.90 -14.91
C GLU A 766 48.49 43.21 -13.93
N GLY A 767 49.44 42.46 -14.49
CA GLY A 767 50.73 42.22 -13.87
C GLY A 767 50.96 40.83 -13.30
N GLU A 768 51.20 39.84 -14.16
CA GLU A 768 52.23 38.83 -13.85
C GLU A 768 53.14 38.63 -15.07
N VAL A 769 54.41 38.90 -14.83
CA VAL A 769 55.54 38.71 -15.73
C VAL A 769 55.81 37.21 -15.77
N GLU A 770 55.57 36.56 -16.91
CA GLU A 770 56.04 35.19 -17.14
C GLU A 770 57.48 35.23 -17.66
N ASP A 771 58.39 34.78 -16.81
CA ASP A 771 59.77 34.41 -17.10
C ASP A 771 59.77 33.28 -18.15
N SER A 772 60.47 33.52 -19.25
CA SER A 772 60.72 32.56 -20.33
C SER A 772 61.91 31.67 -19.96
N ASP A 773 61.68 30.40 -19.69
CA ASP A 773 62.72 29.36 -19.73
C ASP A 773 62.65 28.60 -21.05
N ASP A 774 63.73 28.73 -21.80
CA ASP A 774 64.07 28.11 -23.07
C ASP A 774 64.12 26.58 -22.99
N VAL A 775 63.53 25.90 -23.99
CA VAL A 775 64.03 24.63 -24.51
C VAL A 775 63.94 24.65 -26.02
N ASP A 776 65.05 25.07 -26.65
CA ASP A 776 65.34 24.88 -28.08
C ASP A 776 66.18 23.60 -28.24
N ASP A 777 65.79 22.73 -29.17
CA ASP A 777 66.62 21.65 -29.65
C ASP A 777 66.54 21.57 -31.18
N GLY A 778 67.59 22.11 -31.82
CA GLY A 778 68.36 21.31 -32.76
C GLY A 778 68.42 21.82 -34.20
N ARG A 779 69.60 22.33 -34.59
CA ARG A 779 70.52 21.61 -35.51
C ARG A 779 71.81 22.38 -35.86
N SER A 780 72.93 21.72 -35.56
CA SER A 780 74.06 21.40 -36.45
C SER A 780 74.81 22.56 -37.16
N THR A 781 76.11 22.71 -36.88
CA THR A 781 77.20 22.30 -37.78
C THR A 781 78.58 22.76 -37.26
N GLY A 782 79.61 21.93 -37.46
CA GLY A 782 80.92 22.40 -37.90
C GLY A 782 82.01 22.60 -36.85
N SER A 783 82.88 21.60 -36.75
CA SER A 783 84.24 21.68 -36.19
C SER A 783 85.04 22.88 -36.72
N ILE A 784 85.73 23.59 -35.82
CA ILE A 784 87.20 23.67 -35.67
C ILE A 784 87.49 24.17 -34.26
#